data_AF-A0A7V9Q420-F1
#
_entry.id   AF-A0A7V9Q420-F1
#
_cell.length_a   1.000
_cell.length_b   1.000
_cell.length_c   1.000
_cell.angle_alpha   90.00
_cell.angle_beta   90.00
_cell.angle_gamma   90.00
#
_symmetry.space_group_name_H-M   'P 1'
#
loop_
_entity.id
_entity.type
_entity.pdbx_description
1 polymer ?
#
loop_
_entity_poly.entity_id
_entity_poly.type
_entity_poly.pdbx_seq_one_letter_code
_entity_poly.pdbx_strand_id
1 'polypeptide(L)'
;MFASELQQFLSAALPEPSDDSAEGGRAGLEPDLPEYLFAGNASGRLLSARALRLLLSQVYGVNDEAVRKQLLRLNSLCSVFLELYGDGSVNLLRAPARINIIGEHVDYVSYLPTASLTFGSREHDMLMLYRAAETEQVRGASTFADYHPFDFALSDGPAPSCREDHENEWLTYLYDAPPPIPHWGNYVKGSCYLARAKYGDRVARSYNFLVDSNIPPSGGASSSSALVVLAGAAIREANRISFNPHELALDSAKAEWYVGTRGGAMDHLTICLAERAHAVGTSYREGSARTVPLVEEQLRWATFFSHPADKGREIMLEYNERAAIARVLIPAVVEGWKLAHPEPYAAWGRAIESLASVSATALVEIESLINQLPETITLAQAEQVYPDAYRQCELAFPVLVSERRDHPLRLRACALHHLGEVRRVSTAKQLLHDTSFRDEVGGRERGAQSLARSLGQLINESHKSLRDLYAVSTPDVESLIEILLSDPSVYGARLMGGGFGGNVLALTSEENVPALVARVQAEFYEPRGRDGLREGAVMVSTPGEGLSRLDLEIIWREVIEWFNSTGQEAAHNRMQIASILDSVAASVGSGEVWPVIVAAGKGSRARATGLDAPKPLAVVAGVPSILRVLRSVRAATNNSRAAVVIVSPETEPGVRRALADEDVVFVVQPEPMGTGDAVLHAYERMKDFRGRALIIWGTQPAIHARTILRALKLAALFDEYEMIVPTALKERPYAPVVRDTAGRVSGARETHTDNAPAPDFGETNNGFFVLDSQAMFGALTGLHQRHWIESAQRYDRPGGELGFPNELINYFAGREPGVLACPFVEPREGQGIKTLEDVARCERFISELRSEES
;
A
#
# COMPACT_ATOMS: atom_id res chain seq x y z
N MET A 1 7.47 9.65 -14.42
CA MET A 1 6.92 9.29 -15.74
C MET A 1 6.26 10.51 -16.36
N PHE A 2 6.41 10.73 -17.67
CA PHE A 2 5.70 11.81 -18.37
C PHE A 2 4.21 11.48 -18.54
N ALA A 3 3.35 12.50 -18.57
CA ALA A 3 1.91 12.28 -18.73
C ALA A 3 1.55 11.67 -20.10
N SER A 4 2.26 12.04 -21.16
CA SER A 4 2.06 11.46 -22.50
C SER A 4 2.48 9.99 -22.57
N GLU A 5 3.63 9.62 -21.98
CA GLU A 5 4.09 8.24 -21.85
C GLU A 5 3.09 7.38 -21.06
N LEU A 6 2.58 7.91 -19.93
CA LEU A 6 1.57 7.21 -19.12
C LEU A 6 0.27 6.98 -19.91
N GLN A 7 -0.21 7.98 -20.65
CA GLN A 7 -1.41 7.88 -21.48
C GLN A 7 -1.24 6.84 -22.61
N GLN A 8 -0.10 6.86 -23.30
CA GLN A 8 0.21 5.88 -24.34
C GLN A 8 0.27 4.46 -23.76
N PHE A 9 0.89 4.31 -22.59
CA PHE A 9 0.97 3.06 -21.88
C PHE A 9 -0.40 2.53 -21.44
N LEU A 10 -1.25 3.41 -20.89
CA LEU A 10 -2.64 3.09 -20.54
C LEU A 10 -3.45 2.67 -21.75
N SER A 11 -3.29 3.38 -22.87
CA SER A 11 -3.95 3.06 -24.15
C SER A 11 -3.54 1.69 -24.67
N ALA A 12 -2.26 1.33 -24.58
CA ALA A 12 -1.76 0.00 -24.94
C ALA A 12 -2.24 -1.11 -23.99
N ALA A 13 -2.60 -0.78 -22.75
CA ALA A 13 -3.10 -1.73 -21.75
C ALA A 13 -4.58 -2.04 -21.86
N LEU A 14 -5.35 -1.23 -22.59
CA LEU A 14 -6.75 -1.49 -22.86
C LEU A 14 -6.88 -2.62 -23.90
N PRO A 15 -7.62 -3.71 -23.61
CA PRO A 15 -7.93 -4.70 -24.62
C PRO A 15 -8.76 -4.06 -25.75
N GLU A 16 -8.48 -4.44 -27.00
CA GLU A 16 -9.37 -4.15 -28.14
C GLU A 16 -10.82 -4.53 -27.77
N PRO A 17 -11.83 -3.76 -28.20
CA PRO A 17 -13.22 -4.08 -27.93
C PRO A 17 -13.52 -5.51 -28.41
N SER A 18 -14.02 -6.36 -27.52
CA SER A 18 -14.58 -7.65 -27.90
C SER A 18 -15.85 -7.39 -28.71
N ASP A 19 -15.75 -7.47 -30.04
CA ASP A 19 -16.91 -7.65 -30.91
C ASP A 19 -17.46 -9.07 -30.67
N ASP A 20 -18.25 -9.22 -29.61
CA ASP A 20 -18.98 -10.46 -29.30
C ASP A 20 -20.25 -10.56 -30.17
N SER A 21 -20.07 -10.44 -31.49
CA SER A 21 -21.03 -10.86 -32.50
C SER A 21 -20.36 -11.32 -33.81
N ALA A 22 -19.33 -12.16 -33.75
CA ALA A 22 -18.98 -13.04 -34.87
C ALA A 22 -18.15 -14.25 -34.41
N GLU A 23 -18.80 -15.42 -34.42
CA GLU A 23 -18.14 -16.72 -34.27
C GLU A 23 -17.02 -16.93 -35.32
N GLY A 24 -15.89 -17.47 -34.87
CA GLY A 24 -15.07 -18.37 -35.68
C GLY A 24 -13.63 -17.93 -36.00
N GLY A 25 -12.67 -18.51 -35.29
CA GLY A 25 -11.41 -18.97 -35.90
C GLY A 25 -10.14 -18.11 -35.74
N ARG A 26 -9.22 -18.64 -34.92
CA ARG A 26 -7.74 -18.56 -34.95
C ARG A 26 -7.05 -17.18 -34.82
N ALA A 27 -6.29 -17.12 -33.71
CA ALA A 27 -4.87 -16.73 -33.60
C ALA A 27 -4.41 -15.36 -34.12
N GLY A 28 -3.76 -14.62 -33.21
CA GLY A 28 -2.69 -13.68 -33.55
C GLY A 28 -3.06 -12.22 -33.38
N LEU A 29 -2.61 -11.64 -32.26
CA LEU A 29 -1.74 -10.46 -32.17
C LEU A 29 -1.91 -9.86 -30.77
N GLU A 30 -1.00 -10.19 -29.84
CA GLU A 30 -0.60 -9.19 -28.85
C GLU A 30 -0.17 -7.95 -29.66
N PRO A 31 -0.58 -6.72 -29.29
CA PRO A 31 -0.23 -5.57 -30.11
C PRO A 31 1.30 -5.43 -30.14
N ASP A 32 1.87 -5.72 -31.31
CA ASP A 32 3.23 -5.36 -31.70
C ASP A 32 3.30 -3.82 -31.72
N LEU A 33 3.65 -3.25 -30.57
CA LEU A 33 3.99 -1.86 -30.39
C LEU A 33 5.51 -1.56 -30.30
N PRO A 34 6.47 -2.29 -30.96
CA PRO A 34 7.89 -2.01 -30.73
C PRO A 34 8.63 -1.13 -31.76
N GLU A 35 7.98 -0.26 -32.56
CA GLU A 35 8.75 0.67 -33.43
C GLU A 35 8.36 2.16 -33.39
N TYR A 36 7.19 2.53 -32.86
CA TYR A 36 6.75 3.94 -32.91
C TYR A 36 7.04 4.78 -31.66
N LEU A 37 7.61 4.20 -30.60
CA LEU A 37 7.79 4.90 -29.30
C LEU A 37 9.23 5.20 -28.90
N PHE A 38 10.25 4.79 -29.67
CA PHE A 38 11.64 4.84 -29.20
C PHE A 38 12.62 5.57 -30.13
N ALA A 39 12.30 6.82 -30.47
CA ALA A 39 13.31 7.77 -30.92
C ALA A 39 13.45 8.93 -29.93
N GLY A 40 14.26 8.72 -28.89
CA GLY A 40 14.98 9.81 -28.21
C GLY A 40 14.66 10.07 -26.74
N ASN A 41 15.23 9.29 -25.82
CA ASN A 41 16.01 9.79 -24.67
C ASN A 41 16.52 8.64 -23.77
N ALA A 42 17.67 8.86 -23.15
CA ALA A 42 18.54 7.86 -22.52
C ALA A 42 18.09 7.33 -21.14
N SER A 43 16.80 7.15 -20.91
CA SER A 43 16.28 6.44 -19.73
C SER A 43 14.92 5.80 -20.05
N GLY A 44 14.89 4.96 -21.09
CA GLY A 44 13.71 4.18 -21.48
C GLY A 44 13.32 3.18 -20.39
N ARG A 45 12.42 3.57 -19.49
CA ARG A 45 11.88 2.69 -18.44
C ARG A 45 10.61 2.02 -18.96
N LEU A 46 10.76 0.74 -19.31
CA LEU A 46 9.76 -0.11 -19.93
C LEU A 46 8.83 -0.73 -18.89
N LEU A 47 7.57 -0.32 -18.90
CA LEU A 47 6.48 -1.02 -18.22
C LEU A 47 5.67 -1.75 -19.28
N SER A 48 5.21 -2.97 -19.00
CA SER A 48 4.30 -3.69 -19.89
C SER A 48 2.85 -3.55 -19.39
N ALA A 49 1.88 -3.53 -20.32
CA ALA A 49 0.46 -3.45 -20.02
C ALA A 49 0.01 -4.46 -18.93
N ARG A 50 0.64 -5.64 -18.91
CA ARG A 50 0.41 -6.70 -17.92
C ARG A 50 0.78 -6.28 -16.50
N ALA A 51 1.87 -5.53 -16.32
CA ALA A 51 2.32 -5.06 -15.01
C ALA A 51 1.33 -4.06 -14.40
N LEU A 52 0.82 -3.14 -15.21
CA LEU A 52 -0.20 -2.19 -14.78
C LEU A 52 -1.52 -2.88 -14.45
N ARG A 53 -1.92 -3.88 -15.25
CA ARG A 53 -3.10 -4.68 -14.95
C ARG A 53 -2.96 -5.37 -13.59
N LEU A 54 -1.80 -5.94 -13.28
CA LEU A 54 -1.54 -6.60 -12.00
C LEU A 54 -1.58 -5.67 -10.80
N LEU A 55 -0.99 -4.49 -10.93
CA LEU A 55 -1.13 -3.42 -9.94
C LEU A 55 -2.59 -3.14 -9.64
N LEU A 56 -3.35 -2.83 -10.69
CA LEU A 56 -4.75 -2.45 -10.54
C LEU A 56 -5.53 -3.62 -9.95
N SER A 57 -5.17 -4.87 -10.25
CA SER A 57 -5.74 -6.05 -9.60
C SER A 57 -5.41 -6.16 -8.11
N GLN A 58 -4.24 -5.70 -7.66
CA GLN A 58 -3.90 -5.68 -6.24
C GLN A 58 -4.70 -4.61 -5.49
N VAL A 59 -4.82 -3.43 -6.07
CA VAL A 59 -5.51 -2.29 -5.47
C VAL A 59 -7.04 -2.47 -5.51
N TYR A 60 -7.59 -2.93 -6.63
CA TYR A 60 -9.03 -2.96 -6.91
C TYR A 60 -9.63 -4.38 -6.97
N GLY A 61 -8.81 -5.42 -6.81
CA GLY A 61 -9.22 -6.82 -6.91
C GLY A 61 -9.04 -7.42 -8.30
N VAL A 62 -9.07 -8.75 -8.38
CA VAL A 62 -8.76 -9.54 -9.60
C VAL A 62 -9.86 -9.53 -10.67
N ASN A 63 -10.91 -8.72 -10.50
CA ASN A 63 -12.00 -8.63 -11.47
C ASN A 63 -11.56 -7.81 -12.69
N ASP A 64 -11.50 -8.46 -13.85
CA ASP A 64 -11.05 -7.87 -15.11
C ASP A 64 -11.85 -6.63 -15.52
N GLU A 65 -13.16 -6.61 -15.28
CA GLU A 65 -13.99 -5.45 -15.59
C GLU A 65 -13.68 -4.28 -14.65
N ALA A 66 -13.42 -4.56 -13.37
CA ALA A 66 -13.02 -3.53 -12.42
C ALA A 66 -11.66 -2.92 -12.82
N VAL A 67 -10.70 -3.75 -13.20
CA VAL A 67 -9.37 -3.31 -13.68
C VAL A 67 -9.50 -2.51 -14.98
N ARG A 68 -10.31 -2.98 -15.94
CA ARG A 68 -10.57 -2.28 -17.20
C ARG A 68 -11.15 -0.88 -16.95
N LYS A 69 -12.12 -0.75 -16.04
CA LYS A 69 -12.69 0.55 -15.65
C LYS A 69 -11.62 1.50 -15.10
N GLN A 70 -10.70 1.00 -14.26
CA GLN A 70 -9.63 1.85 -13.73
C GLN A 70 -8.60 2.25 -14.79
N LEU A 71 -8.28 1.36 -15.75
CA LEU A 71 -7.42 1.71 -16.89
C LEU A 71 -8.05 2.83 -17.72
N LEU A 72 -9.35 2.73 -18.05
CA LEU A 72 -10.08 3.76 -18.79
C LEU A 72 -10.11 5.10 -18.02
N ARG A 73 -10.38 5.04 -16.72
CA ARG A 73 -10.40 6.20 -15.83
C ARG A 73 -9.04 6.92 -15.81
N LEU A 74 -7.95 6.18 -15.62
CA LEU A 74 -6.59 6.73 -15.63
C LEU A 74 -6.23 7.31 -17.00
N ASN A 75 -6.62 6.65 -18.10
CA ASN A 75 -6.35 7.14 -19.45
C ASN A 75 -7.06 8.49 -19.70
N SER A 76 -8.33 8.57 -19.30
CA SER A 76 -9.10 9.81 -19.35
C SER A 76 -8.45 10.92 -18.51
N LEU A 77 -8.03 10.59 -17.29
CA LEU A 77 -7.37 11.53 -16.39
C LEU A 77 -6.06 12.08 -16.97
N CYS A 78 -5.24 11.24 -17.59
CA CYS A 78 -4.00 11.68 -18.26
C CYS A 78 -4.29 12.57 -19.47
N SER A 79 -5.31 12.23 -20.26
CA SER A 79 -5.74 13.00 -21.43
C SER A 79 -6.11 14.44 -21.03
N VAL A 80 -6.97 14.59 -20.03
CA VAL A 80 -7.41 15.90 -19.53
C VAL A 80 -6.24 16.67 -18.89
N PHE A 81 -5.34 15.99 -18.15
CA PHE A 81 -4.17 16.63 -17.56
C PHE A 81 -3.22 17.21 -18.63
N LEU A 82 -3.01 16.48 -19.73
CA LEU A 82 -2.21 16.93 -20.87
C LEU A 82 -2.83 18.15 -21.55
N GLU A 83 -4.15 18.16 -21.73
CA GLU A 83 -4.88 19.31 -22.30
C GLU A 83 -4.76 20.56 -21.43
N LEU A 84 -4.90 20.41 -20.10
CA LEU A 84 -4.88 21.54 -19.17
C LEU A 84 -3.47 22.10 -18.91
N TYR A 85 -2.48 21.21 -18.78
CA TYR A 85 -1.17 21.58 -18.25
C TYR A 85 0.00 21.23 -19.17
N GLY A 86 -0.24 20.55 -20.30
CA GLY A 86 0.81 20.08 -21.20
C GLY A 86 1.63 18.93 -20.63
N ASP A 87 2.48 18.36 -21.49
CA ASP A 87 3.30 17.21 -21.13
C ASP A 87 4.40 17.54 -20.10
N GLY A 88 4.85 16.53 -19.35
CA GLY A 88 5.83 16.63 -18.28
C GLY A 88 5.65 15.57 -17.22
N SER A 89 6.63 15.45 -16.31
CA SER A 89 6.59 14.43 -15.25
C SER A 89 5.41 14.64 -14.30
N VAL A 90 4.62 13.60 -14.07
CA VAL A 90 3.48 13.61 -13.14
C VAL A 90 3.64 12.56 -12.05
N ASN A 91 2.94 12.78 -10.94
CA ASN A 91 2.75 11.83 -9.85
C ASN A 91 1.25 11.50 -9.73
N LEU A 92 0.94 10.32 -9.22
CA LEU A 92 -0.43 9.85 -9.00
C LEU A 92 -0.61 9.43 -7.54
N LEU A 93 -1.54 10.09 -6.85
CA LEU A 93 -1.95 9.77 -5.49
C LEU A 93 -3.37 9.21 -5.48
N ARG A 94 -3.63 8.25 -4.59
CA ARG A 94 -4.93 7.65 -4.33
C ARG A 94 -5.30 7.85 -2.86
N ALA A 95 -6.53 8.28 -2.59
CA ALA A 95 -7.12 8.33 -1.25
C ALA A 95 -8.47 7.60 -1.23
N PRO A 96 -8.68 6.57 -0.39
CA PRO A 96 -9.93 5.84 -0.34
C PRO A 96 -11.08 6.65 0.29
N ALA A 97 -12.32 6.27 0.01
CA ALA A 97 -13.48 6.67 0.81
C ALA A 97 -13.39 6.12 2.23
N ARG A 98 -13.93 6.86 3.21
CA ARG A 98 -14.06 6.38 4.59
C ARG A 98 -15.38 5.66 4.79
N ILE A 99 -15.34 4.44 5.31
CA ILE A 99 -16.52 3.77 5.88
C ILE A 99 -16.41 3.74 7.41
N ASN A 100 -17.35 4.40 8.09
CA ASN A 100 -17.45 4.36 9.55
C ASN A 100 -18.34 3.19 9.98
N ILE A 101 -17.76 2.15 10.57
CA ILE A 101 -18.53 1.01 11.06
C ILE A 101 -19.33 1.45 12.30
N ILE A 102 -18.65 2.07 13.27
CA ILE A 102 -19.23 2.53 14.54
C ILE A 102 -18.32 3.56 15.24
N GLY A 103 -18.91 4.46 16.05
CA GLY A 103 -18.21 5.58 16.66
C GLY A 103 -18.39 6.87 15.86
N GLU A 104 -19.64 7.33 15.69
CA GLU A 104 -19.96 8.59 15.01
C GLU A 104 -20.04 9.75 16.01
N HIS A 105 -19.61 10.94 15.62
CA HIS A 105 -19.62 12.13 16.49
C HIS A 105 -18.86 11.96 17.82
N VAL A 106 -17.78 11.18 17.81
CA VAL A 106 -16.95 10.92 19.00
C VAL A 106 -15.49 11.36 18.86
N ASP A 107 -15.07 11.76 17.66
CA ASP A 107 -13.68 12.06 17.28
C ASP A 107 -13.18 13.43 17.74
N TYR A 108 -14.11 14.29 18.17
CA TYR A 108 -13.84 15.59 18.77
C TYR A 108 -14.21 15.68 20.26
N VAL A 109 -14.58 14.55 20.90
CA VAL A 109 -14.92 14.46 22.32
C VAL A 109 -13.65 14.46 23.16
N SER A 110 -13.53 15.38 24.13
CA SER A 110 -12.32 15.57 24.94
C SER A 110 -12.40 15.03 26.37
N TYR A 111 -13.60 14.75 26.89
CA TYR A 111 -13.82 14.41 28.31
C TYR A 111 -14.08 12.92 28.58
N LEU A 112 -14.20 12.10 27.52
CA LEU A 112 -14.34 10.64 27.60
C LEU A 112 -13.25 9.97 26.75
N PRO A 113 -12.82 8.74 27.09
CA PRO A 113 -11.90 7.96 26.27
C PRO A 113 -12.64 7.35 25.07
N THR A 114 -13.06 8.21 24.14
CA THR A 114 -13.76 7.78 22.94
C THR A 114 -12.83 7.10 21.94
N ALA A 115 -13.44 6.22 21.15
CA ALA A 115 -12.79 5.53 20.06
C ALA A 115 -13.76 5.38 18.89
N SER A 116 -13.24 5.11 17.70
CA SER A 116 -14.04 4.70 16.54
C SER A 116 -13.46 3.43 15.93
N LEU A 117 -14.28 2.78 15.09
CA LEU A 117 -13.87 1.62 14.31
C LEU A 117 -14.45 1.73 12.92
N THR A 118 -13.59 1.56 11.93
CA THR A 118 -13.84 2.17 10.63
C THR A 118 -12.86 1.58 9.60
N PHE A 119 -13.12 1.54 8.28
CA PHE A 119 -12.09 1.16 7.28
C PHE A 119 -12.04 2.10 6.04
N GLY A 120 -11.02 1.98 5.20
CA GLY A 120 -10.91 2.67 3.90
C GLY A 120 -11.48 1.79 2.78
N SER A 121 -12.31 2.33 1.89
CA SER A 121 -12.92 1.55 0.81
C SER A 121 -11.87 1.14 -0.23
N ARG A 122 -11.92 -0.12 -0.66
CA ARG A 122 -11.11 -0.61 -1.78
C ARG A 122 -11.67 -0.11 -3.12
N GLU A 123 -12.99 -0.14 -3.28
CA GLU A 123 -13.69 0.12 -4.53
C GLU A 123 -13.92 1.62 -4.83
N HIS A 124 -13.95 2.45 -3.77
CA HIS A 124 -14.28 3.87 -3.89
C HIS A 124 -13.14 4.74 -3.39
N ASP A 125 -12.62 5.62 -4.24
CA ASP A 125 -11.46 6.47 -4.01
C ASP A 125 -11.46 7.76 -4.84
N MET A 126 -10.56 8.66 -4.46
CA MET A 126 -10.18 9.84 -5.21
C MET A 126 -8.75 9.68 -5.71
N LEU A 127 -8.55 9.90 -7.00
CA LEU A 127 -7.27 9.94 -7.68
C LEU A 127 -6.87 11.40 -7.93
N MET A 128 -5.61 11.72 -7.67
CA MET A 128 -5.01 13.02 -7.99
C MET A 128 -3.78 12.82 -8.85
N LEU A 129 -3.86 13.27 -10.11
CA LEU A 129 -2.67 13.53 -10.91
C LEU A 129 -2.13 14.91 -10.51
N TYR A 130 -0.85 15.01 -10.18
CA TYR A 130 -0.25 16.30 -9.86
C TYR A 130 1.19 16.42 -10.37
N ARG A 131 1.62 17.67 -10.59
CA ARG A 131 2.99 18.02 -10.97
C ARG A 131 3.43 19.28 -10.23
N ALA A 132 4.60 19.24 -9.60
CA ALA A 132 5.20 20.39 -8.96
C ALA A 132 5.40 21.54 -9.97
N ALA A 133 5.22 22.77 -9.52
CA ALA A 133 5.41 23.97 -10.30
C ALA A 133 6.36 24.92 -9.57
N GLU A 134 7.27 25.56 -10.32
CA GLU A 134 8.23 26.54 -9.78
C GLU A 134 7.60 27.92 -9.53
N THR A 135 6.28 28.02 -9.67
CA THR A 135 5.50 29.23 -9.37
C THR A 135 4.92 29.17 -7.96
N GLU A 136 4.42 30.29 -7.44
CA GLU A 136 3.58 30.29 -6.22
C GLU A 136 2.11 29.94 -6.49
N GLN A 137 1.72 29.77 -7.76
CA GLN A 137 0.34 29.56 -8.18
C GLN A 137 -0.01 28.08 -8.14
N VAL A 138 -0.94 27.69 -7.26
CA VAL A 138 -1.56 26.37 -7.29
C VAL A 138 -2.71 26.41 -8.29
N ARG A 139 -2.73 25.49 -9.25
CA ARG A 139 -3.81 25.38 -10.25
C ARG A 139 -4.48 24.02 -10.15
N GLY A 140 -5.79 24.00 -9.99
CA GLY A 140 -6.57 22.81 -9.72
C GLY A 140 -7.73 22.66 -10.68
N ALA A 141 -8.00 21.42 -11.11
CA ALA A 141 -9.16 21.07 -11.90
C ALA A 141 -9.76 19.74 -11.42
N SER A 142 -10.99 19.48 -11.83
CA SER A 142 -11.72 18.23 -11.58
C SER A 142 -12.24 17.67 -12.90
N THR A 143 -12.37 16.36 -13.02
CA THR A 143 -13.06 15.70 -14.15
C THR A 143 -14.58 15.88 -14.08
N PHE A 144 -15.11 16.29 -12.93
CA PHE A 144 -16.53 16.58 -12.74
C PHE A 144 -16.87 18.01 -13.17
N ALA A 145 -17.80 18.15 -14.10
CA ALA A 145 -18.17 19.44 -14.69
C ALA A 145 -18.66 20.49 -13.68
N ASP A 146 -19.32 20.07 -12.59
CA ASP A 146 -19.83 20.94 -11.53
C ASP A 146 -18.73 21.55 -10.66
N TYR A 147 -17.50 21.02 -10.73
CA TYR A 147 -16.34 21.48 -9.97
C TYR A 147 -15.37 22.20 -10.90
N HIS A 148 -15.70 23.45 -11.24
CA HIS A 148 -14.91 24.26 -12.15
C HIS A 148 -13.44 24.44 -11.70
N PRO A 149 -12.50 24.52 -12.66
CA PRO A 149 -11.10 24.81 -12.38
C PRO A 149 -10.91 26.11 -11.61
N PHE A 150 -9.86 26.17 -10.79
CA PHE A 150 -9.50 27.34 -10.00
C PHE A 150 -7.99 27.47 -9.84
N ASP A 151 -7.55 28.64 -9.40
CA ASP A 151 -6.19 28.90 -8.96
C ASP A 151 -6.15 29.77 -7.69
N PHE A 152 -4.99 29.78 -7.04
CA PHE A 152 -4.68 30.68 -5.94
C PHE A 152 -3.17 30.76 -5.69
N ALA A 153 -2.71 31.86 -5.10
CA ALA A 153 -1.33 32.00 -4.71
C ALA A 153 -1.11 31.42 -3.30
N LEU A 154 0.01 30.73 -3.10
CA LEU A 154 0.46 30.35 -1.76
C LEU A 154 0.61 31.58 -0.85
N SER A 155 0.98 32.72 -1.43
CA SER A 155 1.13 34.02 -0.77
C SER A 155 -0.17 34.60 -0.20
N ASP A 156 -1.35 34.18 -0.68
CA ASP A 156 -2.65 34.62 -0.18
C ASP A 156 -2.98 34.10 1.24
N GLY A 157 -2.29 33.04 1.67
CA GLY A 157 -2.44 32.45 3.00
C GLY A 157 -1.68 33.21 4.10
N PRO A 158 -1.71 32.71 5.36
CA PRO A 158 -1.00 33.34 6.46
C PRO A 158 0.50 33.43 6.17
N ALA A 159 1.11 34.54 6.61
CA ALA A 159 2.55 34.70 6.52
C ALA A 159 3.26 33.59 7.33
N PRO A 160 4.35 33.01 6.81
CA PRO A 160 5.10 32.01 7.54
C PRO A 160 5.63 32.62 8.85
N SER A 161 5.39 31.93 9.96
CA SER A 161 5.80 32.41 11.28
C SER A 161 7.25 32.04 11.60
N CYS A 162 7.92 32.90 12.38
CA CYS A 162 9.23 32.63 12.97
C CYS A 162 9.16 32.00 14.38
N ARG A 163 7.97 31.63 14.87
CA ARG A 163 7.76 31.06 16.22
C ARG A 163 7.55 29.55 16.15
N GLU A 164 7.88 28.86 17.24
CA GLU A 164 7.76 27.39 17.35
C GLU A 164 6.31 26.91 17.55
N ASP A 165 5.37 27.80 17.88
CA ASP A 165 3.98 27.46 18.25
C ASP A 165 2.99 27.60 17.06
N HIS A 166 3.21 26.78 16.03
CA HIS A 166 2.44 26.81 14.78
C HIS A 166 0.94 26.51 14.97
N GLU A 167 0.56 25.77 16.01
CA GLU A 167 -0.84 25.38 16.23
C GLU A 167 -1.68 26.57 16.68
N ASN A 168 -1.19 27.33 17.67
CA ASN A 168 -1.91 28.50 18.16
C ASN A 168 -2.00 29.59 17.08
N GLU A 169 -1.01 29.69 16.20
CA GLU A 169 -1.03 30.63 15.08
C GLU A 169 -2.03 30.24 13.99
N TRP A 170 -2.09 28.95 13.62
CA TRP A 170 -3.10 28.47 12.69
C TRP A 170 -4.51 28.73 13.22
N LEU A 171 -4.75 28.44 14.50
CA LEU A 171 -6.01 28.74 15.16
C LEU A 171 -6.31 30.24 15.13
N THR A 172 -5.34 31.09 15.52
CA THR A 172 -5.49 32.55 15.48
C THR A 172 -5.85 33.04 14.08
N TYR A 173 -5.16 32.55 13.04
CA TYR A 173 -5.46 32.88 11.65
C TYR A 173 -6.89 32.49 11.24
N LEU A 174 -7.33 31.29 11.59
CA LEU A 174 -8.69 30.81 11.30
C LEU A 174 -9.78 31.59 12.05
N TYR A 175 -9.42 32.33 13.09
CA TYR A 175 -10.35 33.11 13.90
C TYR A 175 -10.37 34.59 13.50
N ASP A 176 -9.22 35.14 13.11
CA ASP A 176 -9.11 36.51 12.61
C ASP A 176 -9.73 36.64 11.20
N ALA A 177 -9.71 35.56 10.41
CA ALA A 177 -10.32 35.52 9.08
C ALA A 177 -11.71 34.84 9.13
N PRO A 178 -12.76 35.44 8.55
CA PRO A 178 -14.05 34.75 8.42
C PRO A 178 -13.91 33.50 7.53
N PRO A 179 -14.74 32.46 7.73
CA PRO A 179 -14.76 31.31 6.83
C PRO A 179 -14.96 31.76 5.37
N PRO A 180 -14.21 31.20 4.41
CA PRO A 180 -14.30 31.57 3.01
C PRO A 180 -15.67 31.19 2.43
N ILE A 181 -16.08 31.88 1.37
CA ILE A 181 -17.28 31.52 0.60
C ILE A 181 -17.15 30.05 0.15
N PRO A 182 -18.20 29.20 0.31
CA PRO A 182 -18.13 27.79 -0.04
C PRO A 182 -17.62 27.55 -1.46
N HIS A 183 -16.49 26.85 -1.56
CA HIS A 183 -15.86 26.47 -2.82
C HIS A 183 -14.99 25.24 -2.58
N TRP A 184 -15.02 24.25 -3.47
CA TRP A 184 -14.29 22.99 -3.30
C TRP A 184 -12.77 23.21 -3.19
N GLY A 185 -12.24 24.21 -3.89
CA GLY A 185 -10.83 24.60 -3.79
C GLY A 185 -10.40 25.05 -2.38
N ASN A 186 -11.31 25.39 -1.47
CA ASN A 186 -10.95 25.77 -0.10
C ASN A 186 -10.36 24.59 0.68
N TYR A 187 -10.73 23.34 0.37
CA TYR A 187 -10.11 22.15 0.96
C TYR A 187 -8.62 22.06 0.61
N VAL A 188 -8.26 22.43 -0.62
CA VAL A 188 -6.88 22.46 -1.11
C VAL A 188 -6.12 23.65 -0.52
N LYS A 189 -6.76 24.83 -0.46
CA LYS A 189 -6.19 26.03 0.17
C LYS A 189 -5.84 25.78 1.64
N GLY A 190 -6.74 25.15 2.40
CA GLY A 190 -6.51 24.79 3.80
C GLY A 190 -5.22 23.99 3.98
N SER A 191 -5.02 22.94 3.18
CA SER A 191 -3.81 22.11 3.25
C SER A 191 -2.54 22.88 2.88
N CYS A 192 -2.60 23.71 1.83
CA CYS A 192 -1.45 24.49 1.39
C CYS A 192 -1.07 25.58 2.39
N TYR A 193 -2.05 26.28 2.94
CA TYR A 193 -1.85 27.35 3.92
C TYR A 193 -1.37 26.82 5.26
N LEU A 194 -1.92 25.70 5.74
CA LEU A 194 -1.39 25.04 6.94
C LEU A 194 0.06 24.57 6.71
N ALA A 195 0.36 23.96 5.57
CA ALA A 195 1.72 23.54 5.25
C ALA A 195 2.69 24.73 5.23
N ARG A 196 2.28 25.87 4.66
CA ARG A 196 3.09 27.10 4.66
C ARG A 196 3.27 27.67 6.07
N ALA A 197 2.22 27.68 6.89
CA ALA A 197 2.30 28.13 8.29
C ALA A 197 3.24 27.25 9.12
N LYS A 198 3.20 25.94 8.92
CA LYS A 198 3.99 24.94 9.68
C LYS A 198 5.44 24.83 9.20
N TYR A 199 5.70 24.90 7.90
CA TYR A 199 7.03 24.61 7.33
C TYR A 199 7.76 25.83 6.77
N GLY A 200 7.11 27.00 6.73
CA GLY A 200 7.71 28.26 6.32
C GLY A 200 8.30 28.23 4.91
N ASP A 201 9.51 28.76 4.77
CA ASP A 201 10.26 28.87 3.50
C ASP A 201 10.57 27.52 2.84
N ARG A 202 10.37 26.40 3.54
CA ARG A 202 10.48 25.06 2.95
C ARG A 202 9.38 24.79 1.92
N VAL A 203 8.27 25.53 1.98
CA VAL A 203 7.19 25.49 0.98
C VAL A 203 7.48 26.55 -0.09
N ALA A 204 8.42 26.24 -0.98
CA ALA A 204 8.89 27.15 -2.03
C ALA A 204 8.24 26.91 -3.40
N ARG A 205 7.61 25.74 -3.59
CA ARG A 205 6.99 25.32 -4.86
C ARG A 205 5.50 25.08 -4.70
N SER A 206 4.73 25.43 -5.73
CA SER A 206 3.33 25.04 -5.88
C SER A 206 3.20 23.74 -6.67
N TYR A 207 1.98 23.42 -7.09
CA TYR A 207 1.69 22.30 -7.98
C TYR A 207 0.45 22.57 -8.83
N ASN A 208 0.40 21.91 -9.99
CA ASN A 208 -0.83 21.78 -10.79
C ASN A 208 -1.41 20.40 -10.53
N PHE A 209 -2.73 20.29 -10.40
CA PHE A 209 -3.38 19.00 -10.20
C PHE A 209 -4.70 18.86 -10.95
N LEU A 210 -5.09 17.62 -11.15
CA LEU A 210 -6.40 17.19 -11.64
C LEU A 210 -6.88 16.06 -10.74
N VAL A 211 -8.11 16.18 -10.24
CA VAL A 211 -8.76 15.12 -9.45
C VAL A 211 -9.87 14.42 -10.24
N ASP A 212 -10.03 13.14 -9.96
CA ASP A 212 -11.19 12.33 -10.31
C ASP A 212 -11.57 11.46 -9.11
N SER A 213 -12.86 11.30 -8.83
CA SER A 213 -13.38 10.70 -7.60
C SER A 213 -14.65 9.92 -7.87
N ASN A 214 -14.70 8.64 -7.55
CA ASN A 214 -15.96 7.90 -7.50
C ASN A 214 -16.56 7.88 -6.07
N ILE A 215 -16.00 8.67 -5.14
CA ILE A 215 -16.58 8.93 -3.83
C ILE A 215 -17.71 9.97 -4.00
N PRO A 216 -18.95 9.67 -3.59
CA PRO A 216 -20.06 10.61 -3.69
C PRO A 216 -19.76 11.91 -2.91
N PRO A 217 -19.89 13.09 -3.54
CA PRO A 217 -19.72 14.36 -2.85
C PRO A 217 -20.83 14.55 -1.80
N SER A 218 -20.48 15.14 -0.65
CA SER A 218 -21.44 15.42 0.44
C SER A 218 -22.21 14.19 0.96
N GLY A 219 -21.71 12.98 0.70
CA GLY A 219 -22.34 11.71 1.07
C GLY A 219 -22.05 11.22 2.48
N GLY A 220 -21.15 11.85 3.23
CA GLY A 220 -20.72 11.30 4.53
C GLY A 220 -19.71 10.14 4.41
N ALA A 221 -19.18 9.88 3.21
CA ALA A 221 -18.04 8.97 2.95
C ALA A 221 -16.68 9.72 2.83
N SER A 222 -16.65 10.96 3.30
CA SER A 222 -15.44 11.77 3.51
C SER A 222 -14.65 12.14 2.24
N SER A 223 -15.35 12.43 1.14
CA SER A 223 -14.76 12.96 -0.10
C SER A 223 -14.02 14.30 0.10
N SER A 224 -14.49 15.15 1.01
CA SER A 224 -13.79 16.40 1.37
C SER A 224 -12.44 16.12 2.03
N SER A 225 -12.43 15.26 3.05
CA SER A 225 -11.20 14.89 3.77
C SER A 225 -10.21 14.13 2.87
N ALA A 226 -10.68 13.33 1.91
CA ALA A 226 -9.82 12.71 0.90
C ALA A 226 -9.07 13.77 0.07
N LEU A 227 -9.77 14.82 -0.38
CA LEU A 227 -9.15 15.92 -1.10
C LEU A 227 -8.15 16.71 -0.23
N VAL A 228 -8.47 16.95 1.05
CA VAL A 228 -7.58 17.63 1.99
C VAL A 228 -6.29 16.82 2.20
N VAL A 229 -6.40 15.50 2.40
CA VAL A 229 -5.24 14.59 2.55
C VAL A 229 -4.40 14.57 1.28
N LEU A 230 -5.02 14.43 0.10
CA LEU A 230 -4.31 14.44 -1.19
C LEU A 230 -3.56 15.76 -1.41
N ALA A 231 -4.20 16.90 -1.13
CA ALA A 231 -3.58 18.22 -1.22
C ALA A 231 -2.43 18.39 -0.22
N GLY A 232 -2.59 17.88 1.00
CA GLY A 232 -1.57 17.88 2.06
C GLY A 232 -0.35 17.03 1.70
N ALA A 233 -0.56 15.87 1.08
CA ALA A 233 0.51 15.04 0.55
C ALA A 233 1.20 15.73 -0.64
N ALA A 234 0.43 16.21 -1.63
CA ALA A 234 0.97 16.82 -2.84
C ALA A 234 1.84 18.05 -2.56
N ILE A 235 1.41 18.96 -1.66
CA ILE A 235 2.22 20.15 -1.33
C ILE A 235 3.54 19.78 -0.65
N ARG A 236 3.55 18.74 0.19
CA ARG A 236 4.75 18.24 0.86
C ARG A 236 5.68 17.54 -0.12
N GLU A 237 5.16 16.66 -0.96
CA GLU A 237 5.94 15.94 -1.98
C GLU A 237 6.54 16.90 -3.00
N ALA A 238 5.78 17.91 -3.47
CA ALA A 238 6.28 18.95 -4.38
C ALA A 238 7.48 19.74 -3.81
N ASN A 239 7.55 19.84 -2.48
CA ASN A 239 8.59 20.53 -1.73
C ASN A 239 9.60 19.57 -1.05
N ARG A 240 9.53 18.27 -1.33
CA ARG A 240 10.41 17.24 -0.71
C ARG A 240 10.39 17.26 0.83
N ILE A 241 9.23 17.55 1.41
CA ILE A 241 8.99 17.51 2.85
C ILE A 241 8.50 16.10 3.19
N SER A 242 9.28 15.36 3.98
CA SER A 242 8.88 14.05 4.50
C SER A 242 7.74 14.19 5.50
N PHE A 243 6.84 13.21 5.52
CA PHE A 243 5.79 13.08 6.54
C PHE A 243 5.57 11.60 6.84
N ASN A 244 5.15 11.29 8.07
CA ASN A 244 4.53 10.00 8.34
C ASN A 244 3.00 10.12 8.15
N PRO A 245 2.29 9.01 7.84
CA PRO A 245 0.85 9.06 7.55
C PRO A 245 0.00 9.59 8.72
N HIS A 246 0.38 9.29 9.96
CA HIS A 246 -0.35 9.76 11.15
C HIS A 246 -0.25 11.29 11.32
N GLU A 247 0.94 11.86 11.15
CA GLU A 247 1.15 13.32 11.14
C GLU A 247 0.35 13.99 10.03
N LEU A 248 0.40 13.44 8.81
CA LEU A 248 -0.37 13.98 7.68
C LEU A 248 -1.87 13.97 7.98
N ALA A 249 -2.40 12.92 8.60
CA ALA A 249 -3.79 12.84 8.99
C ALA A 249 -4.19 13.96 9.98
N LEU A 250 -3.41 14.16 11.04
CA LEU A 250 -3.69 15.19 12.04
C LEU A 250 -3.59 16.61 11.47
N ASP A 251 -2.59 16.86 10.64
CA ASP A 251 -2.47 18.14 9.95
C ASP A 251 -3.64 18.35 8.97
N SER A 252 -4.02 17.32 8.22
CA SER A 252 -5.15 17.40 7.29
C SER A 252 -6.46 17.71 8.03
N ALA A 253 -6.70 17.09 9.20
CA ALA A 253 -7.86 17.40 10.03
C ALA A 253 -7.92 18.87 10.45
N LYS A 254 -6.77 19.46 10.80
CA LYS A 254 -6.64 20.89 11.13
C LYS A 254 -6.77 21.77 9.89
N ALA A 255 -6.25 21.34 8.75
CA ALA A 255 -6.35 22.05 7.49
C ALA A 255 -7.80 22.17 7.02
N GLU A 256 -8.62 21.12 7.22
CA GLU A 256 -10.05 21.14 6.86
C GLU A 256 -10.83 22.20 7.66
N TRP A 257 -10.34 22.63 8.83
CA TRP A 257 -10.96 23.73 9.58
C TRP A 257 -10.95 25.06 8.81
N TYR A 258 -10.12 25.22 7.78
CA TYR A 258 -10.16 26.37 6.89
C TYR A 258 -11.53 26.55 6.20
N VAL A 259 -12.30 25.49 5.99
CA VAL A 259 -13.65 25.60 5.38
C VAL A 259 -14.75 25.98 6.38
N GLY A 260 -14.43 26.14 7.66
CA GLY A 260 -15.35 26.57 8.72
C GLY A 260 -15.94 25.44 9.59
N THR A 261 -15.90 24.19 9.14
CA THR A 261 -16.29 23.04 9.96
C THR A 261 -15.22 22.73 11.02
N ARG A 262 -15.62 22.38 12.24
CA ARG A 262 -14.71 22.13 13.37
C ARG A 262 -14.68 20.65 13.81
N GLY A 263 -14.66 19.74 12.83
CA GLY A 263 -14.65 18.28 13.03
C GLY A 263 -13.40 17.75 13.74
N GLY A 264 -13.35 16.43 13.93
CA GLY A 264 -12.18 15.73 14.45
C GLY A 264 -11.33 15.12 13.33
N ALA A 265 -10.54 14.10 13.68
CA ALA A 265 -9.53 13.51 12.80
C ALA A 265 -9.90 12.12 12.25
N MET A 266 -11.11 11.61 12.52
CA MET A 266 -11.51 10.23 12.17
C MET A 266 -11.27 9.90 10.69
N ASP A 267 -11.77 10.77 9.81
CA ASP A 267 -11.72 10.61 8.36
C ASP A 267 -10.28 10.59 7.86
N HIS A 268 -9.51 11.59 8.24
CA HIS A 268 -8.11 11.75 7.87
C HIS A 268 -7.24 10.59 8.35
N LEU A 269 -7.45 10.13 9.59
CA LEU A 269 -6.73 9.00 10.17
C LEU A 269 -7.04 7.72 9.39
N THR A 270 -8.27 7.51 8.93
CA THR A 270 -8.52 6.43 7.95
C THR A 270 -7.66 6.56 6.74
N ILE A 271 -7.76 7.74 6.13
CA ILE A 271 -7.44 7.86 4.73
C ILE A 271 -5.95 7.64 4.65
N CYS A 272 -5.19 8.01 5.69
CA CYS A 272 -3.78 7.76 5.79
C CYS A 272 -3.39 6.37 6.34
N LEU A 273 -4.21 5.72 7.19
CA LEU A 273 -3.80 4.54 7.98
C LEU A 273 -4.58 3.25 7.68
N ALA A 274 -5.52 3.27 6.74
CA ALA A 274 -6.24 2.06 6.35
C ALA A 274 -5.29 1.04 5.73
N GLU A 275 -5.54 -0.23 6.01
CA GLU A 275 -4.82 -1.38 5.48
C GLU A 275 -5.85 -2.39 4.98
N ARG A 276 -5.51 -3.14 3.93
CA ARG A 276 -6.38 -4.20 3.42
C ARG A 276 -6.72 -5.21 4.51
N ALA A 277 -7.94 -5.75 4.48
CA ALA A 277 -8.47 -6.70 5.46
C ALA A 277 -8.59 -6.19 6.90
N HIS A 278 -8.36 -4.90 7.15
CA HIS A 278 -8.38 -4.34 8.51
C HIS A 278 -9.28 -3.10 8.61
N ALA A 279 -9.91 -2.97 9.77
CA ALA A 279 -10.42 -1.71 10.26
C ALA A 279 -9.29 -0.93 10.96
N VAL A 280 -9.41 0.39 10.96
CA VAL A 280 -8.66 1.32 11.78
C VAL A 280 -9.46 1.57 13.06
N GLY A 281 -8.92 1.09 14.18
CA GLY A 281 -9.41 1.39 15.52
C GLY A 281 -8.68 2.60 16.10
N THR A 282 -9.33 3.76 16.10
CA THR A 282 -8.75 5.01 16.61
C THR A 282 -9.15 5.25 18.06
N SER A 283 -8.21 5.65 18.91
CA SER A 283 -8.40 6.11 20.28
C SER A 283 -8.05 7.60 20.36
N TYR A 284 -9.04 8.46 20.61
CA TYR A 284 -8.85 9.91 20.53
C TYR A 284 -8.17 10.49 21.76
N ARG A 285 -8.37 9.89 22.93
CA ARG A 285 -7.68 10.29 24.16
C ARG A 285 -6.18 9.99 24.10
N GLU A 286 -5.82 8.84 23.55
CA GLU A 286 -4.42 8.41 23.42
C GLU A 286 -3.75 8.99 22.18
N GLY A 287 -4.52 9.54 21.23
CA GLY A 287 -4.01 9.97 19.93
C GLY A 287 -3.36 8.84 19.15
N SER A 288 -3.90 7.61 19.26
CA SER A 288 -3.34 6.41 18.66
C SER A 288 -4.35 5.71 17.74
N ALA A 289 -3.85 5.08 16.67
CA ALA A 289 -4.65 4.26 15.77
C ALA A 289 -3.99 2.89 15.60
N ARG A 290 -4.79 1.83 15.61
CA ARG A 290 -4.32 0.45 15.47
C ARG A 290 -5.22 -0.32 14.52
N THR A 291 -4.66 -1.27 13.80
CA THR A 291 -5.44 -2.15 12.94
C THR A 291 -6.22 -3.19 13.73
N VAL A 292 -7.43 -3.49 13.27
CA VAL A 292 -8.35 -4.48 13.82
C VAL A 292 -8.79 -5.37 12.66
N PRO A 293 -8.48 -6.68 12.65
CA PRO A 293 -8.82 -7.55 11.54
C PRO A 293 -10.33 -7.59 11.24
N LEU A 294 -10.71 -7.52 9.96
CA LEU A 294 -12.08 -7.69 9.47
C LEU A 294 -12.22 -9.00 8.68
N VAL A 295 -13.42 -9.57 8.67
CA VAL A 295 -13.73 -10.79 7.91
C VAL A 295 -14.17 -10.41 6.50
N GLU A 296 -13.28 -10.53 5.50
CA GLU A 296 -13.52 -10.05 4.12
C GLU A 296 -14.42 -10.97 3.28
N GLU A 297 -14.36 -12.28 3.49
CA GLU A 297 -14.85 -13.26 2.49
C GLU A 297 -16.38 -13.39 2.43
N GLN A 298 -17.13 -12.87 3.41
CA GLN A 298 -18.59 -13.12 3.50
C GLN A 298 -19.44 -11.88 3.77
N LEU A 299 -18.86 -10.79 4.29
CA LEU A 299 -19.61 -9.59 4.66
C LEU A 299 -19.37 -8.46 3.68
N ARG A 300 -20.41 -7.67 3.42
CA ARG A 300 -20.37 -6.46 2.59
C ARG A 300 -20.96 -5.28 3.34
N TRP A 301 -20.32 -4.14 3.15
CA TRP A 301 -20.74 -2.86 3.69
C TRP A 301 -21.31 -2.05 2.55
N ALA A 302 -22.64 -1.99 2.47
CA ALA A 302 -23.34 -1.22 1.45
C ALA A 302 -23.72 0.14 2.04
N THR A 303 -23.54 1.23 1.30
CA THR A 303 -24.04 2.55 1.69
C THR A 303 -24.99 3.10 0.64
N PHE A 304 -26.08 3.70 1.10
CA PHE A 304 -27.14 4.26 0.28
C PHE A 304 -27.29 5.75 0.59
N PHE A 305 -27.13 6.61 -0.41
CA PHE A 305 -27.15 8.05 -0.27
C PHE A 305 -28.57 8.61 -0.29
N SER A 306 -28.99 9.18 0.84
CA SER A 306 -30.31 9.81 1.01
C SER A 306 -30.42 11.10 0.21
N HIS A 307 -29.77 12.17 0.65
CA HIS A 307 -29.70 13.48 0.00
C HIS A 307 -28.47 14.23 0.53
N PRO A 308 -27.98 15.26 -0.17
CA PRO A 308 -26.86 16.05 0.33
C PRO A 308 -27.22 16.69 1.68
N ALA A 309 -26.39 16.46 2.69
CA ALA A 309 -26.36 17.34 3.84
C ALA A 309 -25.71 18.63 3.35
N ASP A 310 -26.50 19.58 2.82
CA ASP A 310 -25.98 20.85 2.29
C ASP A 310 -25.25 21.58 3.43
N LYS A 311 -23.92 21.44 3.46
CA LYS A 311 -23.01 22.06 4.44
C LYS A 311 -22.93 23.59 4.25
N GLY A 312 -23.97 24.20 3.70
CA GLY A 312 -24.27 25.60 3.86
C GLY A 312 -24.33 26.03 5.34
N ARG A 313 -24.59 27.31 5.56
CA ARG A 313 -24.44 27.97 6.85
C ARG A 313 -25.20 27.27 7.99
N GLU A 314 -26.42 26.78 7.75
CA GLU A 314 -27.26 26.17 8.78
C GLU A 314 -26.76 24.79 9.24
N ILE A 315 -26.42 23.87 8.33
CA ILE A 315 -25.88 22.55 8.71
C ILE A 315 -24.49 22.67 9.32
N MET A 316 -23.67 23.62 8.86
CA MET A 316 -22.38 23.93 9.49
C MET A 316 -22.57 24.40 10.94
N LEU A 317 -23.59 25.23 11.21
CA LEU A 317 -23.96 25.63 12.56
C LEU A 317 -24.39 24.45 13.43
N GLU A 318 -25.25 23.56 12.93
CA GLU A 318 -25.67 22.35 13.66
C GLU A 318 -24.49 21.45 14.03
N TYR A 319 -23.58 21.21 13.08
CA TYR A 319 -22.39 20.39 13.31
C TYR A 319 -21.45 21.04 14.34
N ASN A 320 -21.20 22.34 14.18
CA ASN A 320 -20.35 23.11 15.09
C ASN A 320 -20.97 23.22 16.50
N GLU A 321 -22.29 23.24 16.62
CA GLU A 321 -22.99 23.17 17.91
C GLU A 321 -22.64 21.89 18.68
N ARG A 322 -22.70 20.73 18.01
CA ARG A 322 -22.34 19.43 18.61
C ARG A 322 -20.86 19.40 19.01
N ALA A 323 -19.98 19.95 18.17
CA ALA A 323 -18.55 20.06 18.48
C ALA A 323 -18.29 20.98 19.69
N ALA A 324 -18.96 22.13 19.80
CA ALA A 324 -18.83 23.04 20.93
C ALA A 324 -19.30 22.41 22.25
N ILE A 325 -20.45 21.70 22.21
CA ILE A 325 -20.96 20.94 23.35
C ILE A 325 -19.92 19.90 23.83
N ALA A 326 -19.41 19.09 22.89
CA ALA A 326 -18.53 17.97 23.20
C ALA A 326 -17.12 18.38 23.62
N ARG A 327 -16.56 19.42 22.99
CA ARG A 327 -15.16 19.82 23.15
C ARG A 327 -14.94 20.86 24.24
N VAL A 328 -15.94 21.70 24.53
CA VAL A 328 -15.80 22.87 25.40
C VAL A 328 -16.80 22.84 26.56
N LEU A 329 -18.10 22.75 26.28
CA LEU A 329 -19.12 22.98 27.31
C LEU A 329 -19.25 21.84 28.33
N ILE A 330 -19.32 20.58 27.90
CA ILE A 330 -19.37 19.45 28.83
C ILE A 330 -18.11 19.41 29.72
N PRO A 331 -16.88 19.52 29.19
CA PRO A 331 -15.67 19.61 30.01
C PRO A 331 -15.73 20.75 31.04
N ALA A 332 -16.21 21.93 30.66
CA ALA A 332 -16.31 23.08 31.56
C ALA A 332 -17.31 22.83 32.71
N VAL A 333 -18.45 22.22 32.43
CA VAL A 333 -19.44 21.85 33.46
C VAL A 333 -18.85 20.81 34.43
N VAL A 334 -18.17 19.79 33.91
CA VAL A 334 -17.52 18.75 34.71
C VAL A 334 -16.39 19.34 35.57
N GLU A 335 -15.53 20.20 35.03
CA GLU A 335 -14.49 20.87 35.82
C GLU A 335 -15.10 21.80 36.89
N GLY A 336 -16.24 22.44 36.59
CA GLY A 336 -17.00 23.24 37.56
C GLY A 336 -17.45 22.45 38.79
N TRP A 337 -17.68 21.14 38.68
CA TRP A 337 -17.99 20.28 39.83
C TRP A 337 -16.86 20.25 40.85
N LYS A 338 -15.61 20.50 40.47
CA LYS A 338 -14.49 20.54 41.42
C LYS A 338 -14.72 21.50 42.58
N LEU A 339 -15.40 22.61 42.33
CA LEU A 339 -15.77 23.60 43.35
C LEU A 339 -17.19 23.38 43.88
N ALA A 340 -18.17 23.13 42.99
CA ALA A 340 -19.58 23.05 43.36
C ALA A 340 -20.00 21.69 43.95
N HIS A 341 -19.38 20.60 43.49
CA HIS A 341 -19.71 19.20 43.81
C HIS A 341 -18.44 18.32 43.89
N PRO A 342 -17.58 18.50 44.93
CA PRO A 342 -16.27 17.84 44.99
C PRO A 342 -16.33 16.30 45.01
N GLU A 343 -17.35 15.72 45.64
CA GLU A 343 -17.55 14.26 45.67
C GLU A 343 -17.87 13.69 44.28
N PRO A 344 -18.88 14.19 43.53
CA PRO A 344 -19.09 13.82 42.12
C PRO A 344 -17.87 14.02 41.23
N TYR A 345 -17.12 15.11 41.41
CA TYR A 345 -15.89 15.35 40.63
C TYR A 345 -14.81 14.28 40.91
N ALA A 346 -14.60 13.93 42.18
CA ALA A 346 -13.67 12.87 42.54
C ALA A 346 -14.14 11.49 42.05
N ALA A 347 -15.44 11.21 42.07
CA ALA A 347 -16.03 10.00 41.49
C ALA A 347 -15.83 9.94 39.97
N TRP A 348 -16.06 11.06 39.27
CA TRP A 348 -15.79 11.19 37.85
C TRP A 348 -14.33 10.85 37.52
N GLY A 349 -13.36 11.44 38.21
CA GLY A 349 -11.94 11.15 38.01
C GLY A 349 -11.61 9.67 38.15
N ARG A 350 -12.04 9.03 39.24
CA ARG A 350 -11.83 7.59 39.47
C ARG A 350 -12.52 6.73 38.41
N ALA A 351 -13.73 7.09 38.00
CA ALA A 351 -14.48 6.33 37.01
C ALA A 351 -13.83 6.43 35.62
N ILE A 352 -13.32 7.61 35.22
CA ILE A 352 -12.57 7.80 33.97
C ILE A 352 -11.26 7.01 33.97
N GLU A 353 -10.53 6.99 35.10
CA GLU A 353 -9.32 6.16 35.26
C GLU A 353 -9.65 4.67 35.11
N SER A 354 -10.74 4.22 35.75
CA SER A 354 -11.20 2.83 35.63
C SER A 354 -11.80 2.49 34.26
N LEU A 355 -12.22 3.49 33.47
CA LEU A 355 -12.75 3.27 32.13
C LEU A 355 -11.63 2.99 31.11
N ALA A 356 -10.38 3.37 31.41
CA ALA A 356 -9.22 3.00 30.59
C ALA A 356 -9.02 1.48 30.48
N SER A 357 -9.56 0.69 31.42
CA SER A 357 -9.61 -0.78 31.37
C SER A 357 -10.99 -1.33 30.99
N VAL A 358 -11.91 -0.47 30.49
CA VAL A 358 -13.28 -0.80 30.06
C VAL A 358 -14.07 -1.59 31.13
N SER A 359 -14.03 -1.13 32.37
CA SER A 359 -14.85 -1.75 33.43
C SER A 359 -16.34 -1.46 33.23
N ALA A 360 -17.17 -2.50 33.21
CA ALA A 360 -18.63 -2.37 33.15
C ALA A 360 -19.19 -1.55 34.31
N THR A 361 -18.57 -1.62 35.50
CA THR A 361 -18.98 -0.81 36.67
C THR A 361 -18.68 0.67 36.47
N ALA A 362 -17.56 1.01 35.82
CA ALA A 362 -17.19 2.40 35.54
C ALA A 362 -18.16 3.05 34.56
N LEU A 363 -18.64 2.32 33.54
CA LEU A 363 -19.66 2.82 32.61
C LEU A 363 -20.95 3.21 33.33
N VAL A 364 -21.43 2.38 34.28
CA VAL A 364 -22.65 2.66 35.06
C VAL A 364 -22.46 3.86 35.99
N GLU A 365 -21.29 3.99 36.62
CA GLU A 365 -20.96 5.13 37.47
C GLU A 365 -20.92 6.44 36.67
N ILE A 366 -20.26 6.42 35.50
CA ILE A 366 -20.20 7.58 34.59
C ILE A 366 -21.60 7.94 34.09
N GLU A 367 -22.44 6.98 33.73
CA GLU A 367 -23.82 7.23 33.33
C GLU A 367 -24.62 7.92 34.45
N SER A 368 -24.48 7.45 35.68
CA SER A 368 -25.09 8.07 36.87
C SER A 368 -24.63 9.52 37.07
N LEU A 369 -23.34 9.81 36.86
CA LEU A 369 -22.78 11.16 36.93
C LEU A 369 -23.27 12.04 35.76
N ILE A 370 -23.31 11.52 34.53
CA ILE A 370 -23.84 12.23 33.36
C ILE A 370 -25.30 12.64 33.58
N ASN A 371 -26.10 11.81 34.25
CA ASN A 371 -27.49 12.15 34.59
C ASN A 371 -27.61 13.35 35.54
N GLN A 372 -26.54 13.76 36.22
CA GLN A 372 -26.49 14.97 37.05
C GLN A 372 -26.14 16.23 36.23
N LEU A 373 -25.63 16.11 35.00
CA LEU A 373 -25.43 17.26 34.10
C LEU A 373 -26.76 17.95 33.82
N PRO A 374 -26.79 19.29 33.62
CA PRO A 374 -28.01 19.96 33.19
C PRO A 374 -28.47 19.42 31.82
N GLU A 375 -29.79 19.41 31.60
CA GLU A 375 -30.35 18.94 30.33
C GLU A 375 -29.89 19.81 29.15
N THR A 376 -29.92 21.13 29.37
CA THR A 376 -29.46 22.12 28.40
C THR A 376 -28.65 23.24 29.06
N ILE A 377 -27.86 23.96 28.27
CA ILE A 377 -27.22 25.23 28.62
C ILE A 377 -27.31 26.18 27.43
N THR A 378 -27.36 27.49 27.65
CA THR A 378 -27.17 28.50 26.61
C THR A 378 -25.76 29.09 26.66
N LEU A 379 -25.25 29.66 25.57
CA LEU A 379 -23.95 30.33 25.60
C LEU A 379 -23.98 31.58 26.49
N ALA A 380 -25.12 32.27 26.59
CA ALA A 380 -25.31 33.37 27.55
C ALA A 380 -25.17 32.92 29.01
N GLN A 381 -25.66 31.73 29.37
CA GLN A 381 -25.43 31.14 30.70
C GLN A 381 -23.98 30.71 30.87
N ALA A 382 -23.37 30.13 29.83
CA ALA A 382 -21.96 29.74 29.85
C ALA A 382 -21.04 30.96 30.05
N GLU A 383 -21.35 32.12 29.47
CA GLU A 383 -20.62 33.37 29.69
C GLU A 383 -20.59 33.78 31.18
N GLN A 384 -21.72 33.61 31.87
CA GLN A 384 -21.84 33.98 33.28
C GLN A 384 -21.17 32.99 34.23
N VAL A 385 -21.30 31.69 33.94
CA VAL A 385 -20.89 30.62 34.87
C VAL A 385 -19.50 30.06 34.52
N TYR A 386 -19.14 30.04 33.24
CA TYR A 386 -17.92 29.45 32.69
C TYR A 386 -17.26 30.41 31.67
N PRO A 387 -16.81 31.61 32.08
CA PRO A 387 -16.36 32.67 31.17
C PRO A 387 -15.18 32.25 30.27
N ASP A 388 -14.28 31.39 30.74
CA ASP A 388 -13.18 30.86 29.92
C ASP A 388 -13.68 29.91 28.82
N ALA A 389 -14.68 29.09 29.12
CA ALA A 389 -15.31 28.19 28.15
C ALA A 389 -16.09 28.98 27.09
N TYR A 390 -16.77 30.05 27.50
CA TYR A 390 -17.42 30.98 26.57
C TYR A 390 -16.40 31.66 25.65
N ARG A 391 -15.26 32.16 26.19
CA ARG A 391 -14.19 32.74 25.36
C ARG A 391 -13.63 31.72 24.35
N GLN A 392 -13.46 30.46 24.76
CA GLN A 392 -13.08 29.39 23.82
C GLN A 392 -14.15 29.17 22.75
N CYS A 393 -15.43 29.28 23.08
CA CYS A 393 -16.51 29.22 22.09
C CYS A 393 -16.50 30.43 21.14
N GLU A 394 -16.24 31.64 21.64
CA GLU A 394 -16.09 32.84 20.81
C GLU A 394 -14.96 32.71 19.81
N LEU A 395 -13.83 32.16 20.24
CA LEU A 395 -12.69 31.89 19.37
C LEU A 395 -13.02 30.77 18.38
N ALA A 396 -13.40 29.58 18.87
CA ALA A 396 -13.51 28.39 18.04
C ALA A 396 -14.76 28.32 17.15
N PHE A 397 -15.86 28.94 17.58
CA PHE A 397 -17.19 28.84 16.99
C PHE A 397 -17.90 30.21 16.88
N PRO A 398 -17.28 31.24 16.26
CA PRO A 398 -17.79 32.62 16.30
C PRO A 398 -19.19 32.77 15.70
N VAL A 399 -19.49 32.03 14.62
CA VAL A 399 -20.82 32.05 13.98
C VAL A 399 -21.88 31.48 14.93
N LEU A 400 -21.58 30.37 15.62
CA LEU A 400 -22.47 29.77 16.62
C LEU A 400 -22.76 30.75 17.76
N VAL A 401 -21.73 31.42 18.28
CA VAL A 401 -21.91 32.41 19.36
C VAL A 401 -22.76 33.58 18.89
N SER A 402 -22.52 34.10 17.68
CA SER A 402 -23.26 35.25 17.17
C SER A 402 -24.73 34.96 16.87
N GLU A 403 -25.07 33.74 16.43
CA GLU A 403 -26.41 33.40 15.95
C GLU A 403 -27.25 32.58 16.93
N ARG A 404 -26.61 31.80 17.81
CA ARG A 404 -27.28 30.86 18.73
C ARG A 404 -26.94 31.13 20.21
N ARG A 405 -26.60 32.38 20.56
CA ARG A 405 -26.21 32.77 21.93
C ARG A 405 -27.20 32.30 23.02
N ASP A 406 -28.49 32.48 22.76
CA ASP A 406 -29.57 32.15 23.70
C ASP A 406 -30.26 30.80 23.37
N HIS A 407 -29.75 30.05 22.38
CA HIS A 407 -30.30 28.76 22.00
C HIS A 407 -29.96 27.68 23.04
N PRO A 408 -30.93 26.83 23.47
CA PRO A 408 -30.67 25.77 24.44
C PRO A 408 -29.90 24.59 23.82
N LEU A 409 -28.66 24.39 24.27
CA LEU A 409 -27.74 23.35 23.80
C LEU A 409 -27.88 22.05 24.62
N ARG A 410 -28.12 20.90 23.97
CA ARG A 410 -28.48 19.60 24.59
C ARG A 410 -27.32 18.83 25.25
N LEU A 411 -26.75 19.38 26.33
CA LEU A 411 -25.62 18.80 27.07
C LEU A 411 -25.80 17.32 27.45
N ARG A 412 -26.83 16.99 28.25
CA ARG A 412 -26.99 15.64 28.81
C ARG A 412 -27.19 14.59 27.72
N ALA A 413 -28.01 14.88 26.72
CA ALA A 413 -28.29 13.95 25.62
C ALA A 413 -27.03 13.66 24.78
N CYS A 414 -26.24 14.69 24.45
CA CYS A 414 -24.95 14.52 23.79
C CYS A 414 -23.99 13.68 24.65
N ALA A 415 -23.95 13.91 25.97
CA ALA A 415 -23.09 13.14 26.86
C ALA A 415 -23.45 11.65 26.93
N LEU A 416 -24.75 11.34 27.02
CA LEU A 416 -25.26 9.96 26.99
C LEU A 416 -24.95 9.28 25.64
N HIS A 417 -25.07 10.00 24.53
CA HIS A 417 -24.66 9.50 23.22
C HIS A 417 -23.17 9.10 23.21
N HIS A 418 -22.28 10.00 23.64
CA HIS A 418 -20.84 9.74 23.66
C HIS A 418 -20.48 8.53 24.55
N LEU A 419 -21.07 8.41 25.75
CA LEU A 419 -20.86 7.24 26.63
C LEU A 419 -21.36 5.94 25.99
N GLY A 420 -22.53 5.99 25.34
CA GLY A 420 -23.08 4.86 24.61
C GLY A 420 -22.17 4.39 23.48
N GLU A 421 -21.57 5.32 22.73
CA GLU A 421 -20.60 4.98 21.68
C GLU A 421 -19.31 4.38 22.25
N VAL A 422 -18.80 4.87 23.39
CA VAL A 422 -17.66 4.24 24.07
C VAL A 422 -17.93 2.75 24.34
N ARG A 423 -19.12 2.44 24.88
CA ARG A 423 -19.54 1.06 25.11
C ARG A 423 -19.60 0.26 23.81
N ARG A 424 -20.32 0.76 22.80
CA ARG A 424 -20.55 0.04 21.54
C ARG A 424 -19.27 -0.21 20.75
N VAL A 425 -18.38 0.78 20.65
CA VAL A 425 -17.10 0.62 19.95
C VAL A 425 -16.20 -0.38 20.68
N SER A 426 -16.19 -0.34 22.02
CA SER A 426 -15.42 -1.33 22.80
C SER A 426 -15.94 -2.75 22.60
N THR A 427 -17.26 -2.95 22.66
CA THR A 427 -17.89 -4.24 22.38
C THR A 427 -17.62 -4.72 20.96
N ALA A 428 -17.71 -3.83 19.95
CA ALA A 428 -17.40 -4.17 18.56
C ALA A 428 -15.94 -4.64 18.39
N LYS A 429 -14.97 -3.95 19.02
CA LYS A 429 -13.57 -4.38 19.03
C LYS A 429 -13.38 -5.75 19.68
N GLN A 430 -14.04 -6.01 20.81
CA GLN A 430 -13.99 -7.31 21.48
C GLN A 430 -14.54 -8.43 20.59
N LEU A 431 -15.70 -8.21 19.94
CA LEU A 431 -16.30 -9.17 19.02
C LEU A 431 -15.38 -9.51 17.83
N LEU A 432 -14.69 -8.52 17.27
CA LEU A 432 -13.78 -8.73 16.13
C LEU A 432 -12.47 -9.45 16.52
N HIS A 433 -12.04 -9.34 17.77
CA HIS A 433 -10.87 -10.05 18.30
C HIS A 433 -11.20 -11.48 18.78
N ASP A 434 -12.48 -11.82 18.96
CA ASP A 434 -12.88 -13.13 19.43
C ASP A 434 -12.67 -14.22 18.36
N THR A 435 -11.68 -15.08 18.61
CA THR A 435 -11.30 -16.18 17.70
C THR A 435 -12.32 -17.31 17.66
N SER A 436 -13.27 -17.37 18.61
CA SER A 436 -14.32 -18.40 18.60
C SER A 436 -15.21 -18.34 17.36
N PHE A 437 -15.29 -17.18 16.70
CA PHE A 437 -15.98 -17.02 15.41
C PHE A 437 -15.20 -17.59 14.20
N ARG A 438 -13.95 -18.05 14.36
CA ARG A 438 -13.05 -18.48 13.28
C ARG A 438 -12.80 -20.00 13.17
N ASP A 439 -13.09 -20.78 14.22
CA ASP A 439 -12.50 -22.12 14.44
C ASP A 439 -13.41 -23.36 14.21
N GLU A 440 -14.61 -23.23 13.64
CA GLU A 440 -15.45 -24.43 13.39
C GLU A 440 -15.23 -25.06 12.00
N VAL A 441 -14.76 -26.31 11.98
CA VAL A 441 -14.76 -27.19 10.79
C VAL A 441 -16.21 -27.48 10.39
N GLY A 442 -16.70 -26.83 9.32
CA GLY A 442 -18.11 -26.80 8.92
C GLY A 442 -18.96 -25.69 9.56
N GLY A 443 -18.34 -24.74 10.28
CA GLY A 443 -19.01 -23.66 11.02
C GLY A 443 -18.43 -22.25 10.85
N ARG A 444 -17.47 -22.01 9.93
CA ARG A 444 -17.03 -20.65 9.56
C ARG A 444 -18.17 -19.74 9.12
N GLU A 445 -19.12 -20.26 8.34
CA GLU A 445 -20.28 -19.50 7.84
C GLU A 445 -21.26 -19.16 8.98
N ARG A 446 -21.50 -20.10 9.91
CA ARG A 446 -22.33 -19.85 11.11
C ARG A 446 -21.66 -18.85 12.07
N GLY A 447 -20.34 -18.92 12.23
CA GLY A 447 -19.56 -17.95 13.01
C GLY A 447 -19.63 -16.55 12.43
N ALA A 448 -19.42 -16.40 11.13
CA ALA A 448 -19.50 -15.11 10.43
C ALA A 448 -20.90 -14.47 10.53
N GLN A 449 -21.97 -15.26 10.35
CA GLN A 449 -23.34 -14.77 10.51
C GLN A 449 -23.66 -14.34 11.95
N SER A 450 -23.16 -15.08 12.96
CA SER A 450 -23.34 -14.73 14.38
C SER A 450 -22.63 -13.42 14.74
N LEU A 451 -21.39 -13.26 14.26
CA LEU A 451 -20.63 -12.01 14.38
C LEU A 451 -21.37 -10.86 13.68
N ALA A 452 -21.84 -11.06 12.46
CA ALA A 452 -22.56 -10.05 11.69
C ALA A 452 -23.85 -9.60 12.38
N ARG A 453 -24.63 -10.52 12.97
CA ARG A 453 -25.82 -10.19 13.77
C ARG A 453 -25.47 -9.36 15.00
N SER A 454 -24.39 -9.73 15.70
CA SER A 454 -23.95 -9.02 16.91
C SER A 454 -23.46 -7.60 16.57
N LEU A 455 -22.66 -7.45 15.50
CA LEU A 455 -22.26 -6.15 14.98
C LEU A 455 -23.46 -5.33 14.49
N GLY A 456 -24.39 -5.97 13.78
CA GLY A 456 -25.62 -5.36 13.28
C GLY A 456 -26.49 -4.78 14.40
N GLN A 457 -26.60 -5.46 15.54
CA GLN A 457 -27.28 -4.94 16.73
C GLN A 457 -26.62 -3.65 17.24
N LEU A 458 -25.29 -3.62 17.36
CA LEU A 458 -24.55 -2.43 17.78
C LEU A 458 -24.72 -1.26 16.80
N ILE A 459 -24.74 -1.55 15.49
CA ILE A 459 -24.99 -0.58 14.42
C ILE A 459 -26.38 0.06 14.59
N ASN A 460 -27.42 -0.76 14.81
CA ASN A 460 -28.80 -0.31 15.01
C ASN A 460 -28.95 0.53 16.29
N GLU A 461 -28.34 0.10 17.39
CA GLU A 461 -28.34 0.84 18.66
C GLU A 461 -27.64 2.20 18.51
N SER A 462 -26.54 2.23 17.78
CA SER A 462 -25.83 3.48 17.50
C SER A 462 -26.67 4.41 16.62
N HIS A 463 -27.42 3.90 15.63
CA HIS A 463 -28.34 4.73 14.85
C HIS A 463 -29.47 5.32 15.71
N LYS A 464 -30.09 4.49 16.55
CA LYS A 464 -31.09 4.96 17.51
C LYS A 464 -30.55 6.08 18.40
N SER A 465 -29.31 5.95 18.86
CA SER A 465 -28.61 6.98 19.64
C SER A 465 -28.40 8.27 18.83
N LEU A 466 -28.00 8.18 17.56
CA LEU A 466 -27.87 9.35 16.67
C LEU A 466 -29.19 10.06 16.43
N ARG A 467 -30.29 9.32 16.28
CA ARG A 467 -31.63 9.88 16.08
C ARG A 467 -32.19 10.51 17.35
N ASP A 468 -32.21 9.77 18.45
CA ASP A 468 -32.96 10.15 19.65
C ASP A 468 -32.15 11.09 20.56
N LEU A 469 -30.86 10.78 20.78
CA LEU A 469 -29.99 11.53 21.69
C LEU A 469 -29.27 12.66 20.97
N TYR A 470 -28.64 12.37 19.82
CA TYR A 470 -27.84 13.36 19.09
C TYR A 470 -28.67 14.25 18.13
N ALA A 471 -29.85 13.76 17.73
CA ALA A 471 -30.80 14.41 16.84
C ALA A 471 -30.18 14.92 15.53
N VAL A 472 -29.53 14.00 14.82
CA VAL A 472 -28.88 14.27 13.52
C VAL A 472 -29.48 13.46 12.37
N SER A 473 -30.58 12.75 12.58
CA SER A 473 -31.29 12.02 11.51
C SER A 473 -32.38 12.89 10.86
N THR A 474 -32.81 12.50 9.66
CA THR A 474 -33.85 13.19 8.88
C THR A 474 -34.92 12.21 8.41
N PRO A 475 -36.12 12.67 7.99
CA PRO A 475 -37.17 11.78 7.52
C PRO A 475 -36.74 10.87 6.35
N ASP A 476 -35.92 11.35 5.42
CA ASP A 476 -35.41 10.52 4.32
C ASP A 476 -34.39 9.49 4.80
N VAL A 477 -33.54 9.83 5.77
CA VAL A 477 -32.62 8.87 6.40
C VAL A 477 -33.41 7.78 7.12
N GLU A 478 -34.43 8.14 7.91
CA GLU A 478 -35.29 7.17 8.58
C GLU A 478 -36.05 6.29 7.58
N SER A 479 -36.55 6.86 6.47
CA SER A 479 -37.20 6.08 5.42
C SER A 479 -36.25 5.04 4.79
N LEU A 480 -34.98 5.39 4.55
CA LEU A 480 -33.98 4.41 4.10
C LEU A 480 -33.70 3.34 5.15
N ILE A 481 -33.55 3.73 6.42
CA ILE A 481 -33.31 2.80 7.53
C ILE A 481 -34.47 1.80 7.64
N GLU A 482 -35.72 2.25 7.52
CA GLU A 482 -36.90 1.39 7.55
C GLU A 482 -36.90 0.38 6.40
N ILE A 483 -36.61 0.82 5.16
CA ILE A 483 -36.52 -0.06 4.00
C ILE A 483 -35.43 -1.12 4.22
N LEU A 484 -34.23 -0.70 4.64
CA LEU A 484 -33.10 -1.59 4.87
C LEU A 484 -33.37 -2.60 5.99
N LEU A 485 -33.86 -2.16 7.14
CA LEU A 485 -34.12 -3.03 8.29
C LEU A 485 -35.36 -3.92 8.11
N SER A 486 -36.22 -3.63 7.13
CA SER A 486 -37.29 -4.54 6.73
C SER A 486 -36.81 -5.72 5.88
N ASP A 487 -35.55 -5.70 5.43
CA ASP A 487 -34.93 -6.81 4.71
C ASP A 487 -34.26 -7.79 5.69
N PRO A 488 -34.68 -9.08 5.72
CA PRO A 488 -34.07 -10.07 6.61
C PRO A 488 -32.59 -10.36 6.31
N SER A 489 -32.06 -9.96 5.14
CA SER A 489 -30.64 -10.10 4.81
C SER A 489 -29.76 -8.98 5.39
N VAL A 490 -30.35 -7.92 5.94
CA VAL A 490 -29.63 -6.81 6.57
C VAL A 490 -29.46 -7.09 8.05
N TYR A 491 -28.21 -7.18 8.50
CA TYR A 491 -27.89 -7.43 9.90
C TYR A 491 -28.04 -6.18 10.76
N GLY A 492 -27.75 -5.00 10.19
CA GLY A 492 -27.96 -3.71 10.82
C GLY A 492 -27.71 -2.56 9.86
N ALA A 493 -28.32 -1.42 10.15
CA ALA A 493 -28.21 -0.21 9.34
C ALA A 493 -28.12 1.06 10.21
N ARG A 494 -27.38 2.06 9.72
CA ARG A 494 -27.20 3.34 10.40
C ARG A 494 -26.91 4.48 9.45
N LEU A 495 -27.29 5.69 9.85
CA LEU A 495 -26.68 6.91 9.33
C LEU A 495 -25.14 6.87 9.48
N MET A 496 -24.42 7.35 8.47
CA MET A 496 -22.97 7.46 8.42
C MET A 496 -22.53 8.89 8.08
N GLY A 497 -21.55 9.41 8.82
CA GLY A 497 -21.03 10.76 8.69
C GLY A 497 -21.73 11.79 9.58
N GLY A 498 -21.57 13.07 9.27
CA GLY A 498 -22.01 14.20 10.14
C GLY A 498 -23.53 14.40 10.29
N GLY A 499 -24.36 13.54 9.69
CA GLY A 499 -25.82 13.59 9.75
C GLY A 499 -26.49 14.67 8.90
N PHE A 500 -27.77 14.87 9.16
CA PHE A 500 -28.68 15.79 8.45
C PHE A 500 -28.87 15.46 6.96
N GLY A 501 -28.74 14.18 6.61
CA GLY A 501 -28.69 13.67 5.24
C GLY A 501 -27.54 12.68 5.08
N GLY A 502 -27.01 12.54 3.87
CA GLY A 502 -25.84 11.69 3.59
C GLY A 502 -26.18 10.20 3.46
N ASN A 503 -25.18 9.36 3.72
CA ASN A 503 -25.23 7.92 3.53
C ASN A 503 -25.84 7.19 4.72
N VAL A 504 -26.59 6.14 4.39
CA VAL A 504 -27.00 5.09 5.32
C VAL A 504 -26.17 3.84 5.04
N LEU A 505 -25.37 3.41 6.01
CA LEU A 505 -24.64 2.15 6.01
C LEU A 505 -25.58 0.99 6.31
N ALA A 506 -25.41 -0.14 5.60
CA ALA A 506 -26.02 -1.42 5.85
C ALA A 506 -24.96 -2.52 5.85
N LEU A 507 -25.02 -3.41 6.83
CA LEU A 507 -24.23 -4.63 6.90
C LEU A 507 -25.05 -5.81 6.36
N THR A 508 -24.55 -6.47 5.31
CA THR A 508 -25.20 -7.65 4.69
C THR A 508 -24.13 -8.64 4.21
N SER A 509 -24.55 -9.76 3.60
CA SER A 509 -23.64 -10.72 2.96
C SER A 509 -23.51 -10.47 1.46
N GLU A 510 -22.43 -10.96 0.85
CA GLU A 510 -22.12 -10.74 -0.56
C GLU A 510 -23.23 -11.18 -1.51
N GLU A 511 -23.80 -12.36 -1.30
CA GLU A 511 -24.84 -12.91 -2.16
C GLU A 511 -26.15 -12.10 -2.14
N ASN A 512 -26.39 -11.33 -1.08
CA ASN A 512 -27.61 -10.56 -0.90
C ASN A 512 -27.50 -9.11 -1.40
N VAL A 513 -26.30 -8.61 -1.70
CA VAL A 513 -26.08 -7.24 -2.18
C VAL A 513 -26.94 -6.91 -3.41
N PRO A 514 -27.00 -7.72 -4.49
CA PRO A 514 -27.76 -7.35 -5.69
C PRO A 514 -29.25 -7.19 -5.40
N ALA A 515 -29.83 -8.07 -4.58
CA ALA A 515 -31.24 -8.01 -4.19
C ALA A 515 -31.53 -6.78 -3.33
N LEU A 516 -30.66 -6.48 -2.36
CA LEU A 516 -30.79 -5.31 -1.51
C LEU A 516 -30.73 -4.00 -2.32
N VAL A 517 -29.79 -3.91 -3.27
CA VAL A 517 -29.67 -2.74 -4.16
C VAL A 517 -30.93 -2.56 -5.02
N ALA A 518 -31.42 -3.63 -5.64
CA ALA A 518 -32.65 -3.58 -6.43
C ALA A 518 -33.86 -3.14 -5.59
N ARG A 519 -33.93 -3.59 -4.34
CA ARG A 519 -34.98 -3.21 -3.41
C ARG A 519 -34.94 -1.73 -3.05
N VAL A 520 -33.79 -1.21 -2.64
CA VAL A 520 -33.65 0.23 -2.34
C VAL A 520 -33.90 1.08 -3.59
N GLN A 521 -33.50 0.60 -4.77
CA GLN A 521 -33.83 1.24 -6.04
C GLN A 521 -35.35 1.38 -6.22
N ALA A 522 -36.11 0.29 -6.08
CA ALA A 522 -37.57 0.31 -6.27
C ALA A 522 -38.33 1.08 -5.18
N GLU A 523 -37.91 0.96 -3.91
CA GLU A 523 -38.67 1.50 -2.77
C GLU A 523 -38.27 2.93 -2.38
N PHE A 524 -37.03 3.35 -2.64
CA PHE A 524 -36.53 4.66 -2.24
C PHE A 524 -36.22 5.58 -3.43
N TYR A 525 -35.43 5.12 -4.41
CA TYR A 525 -34.91 5.96 -5.49
C TYR A 525 -35.92 6.19 -6.63
N GLU A 526 -36.55 5.14 -7.16
CA GLU A 526 -37.53 5.25 -8.27
C GLU A 526 -38.72 6.17 -7.93
N PRO A 527 -39.34 6.09 -6.73
CA PRO A 527 -40.43 7.02 -6.36
C PRO A 527 -39.99 8.48 -6.31
N ARG A 528 -38.68 8.74 -6.21
CA ARG A 528 -38.05 10.07 -6.22
C ARG A 528 -37.47 10.45 -7.58
N GLY A 529 -37.69 9.63 -8.62
CA GLY A 529 -37.17 9.86 -9.97
C GLY A 529 -35.64 9.74 -10.08
N ARG A 530 -35.01 8.99 -9.17
CA ARG A 530 -33.56 8.80 -9.11
C ARG A 530 -33.14 7.40 -9.55
N ASP A 531 -31.96 7.30 -10.12
CA ASP A 531 -31.30 6.04 -10.43
C ASP A 531 -30.03 5.95 -9.58
N GLY A 532 -30.15 5.25 -8.45
CA GLY A 532 -29.13 5.26 -7.41
C GLY A 532 -27.80 4.65 -7.86
N LEU A 533 -27.83 3.68 -8.79
CA LEU A 533 -26.61 3.10 -9.35
C LEU A 533 -25.96 4.06 -10.35
N ARG A 534 -26.76 4.66 -11.25
CA ARG A 534 -26.25 5.55 -12.29
C ARG A 534 -25.68 6.85 -11.75
N GLU A 535 -26.25 7.36 -10.67
CA GLU A 535 -25.79 8.60 -10.02
C GLU A 535 -24.74 8.38 -8.92
N GLY A 536 -24.35 7.12 -8.65
CA GLY A 536 -23.35 6.78 -7.62
C GLY A 536 -23.87 6.90 -6.18
N ALA A 537 -25.19 6.89 -5.96
CA ALA A 537 -25.80 6.90 -4.64
C ALA A 537 -25.67 5.56 -3.89
N VAL A 538 -25.14 4.53 -4.53
CA VAL A 538 -24.91 3.21 -3.92
C VAL A 538 -23.42 2.89 -3.96
N MET A 539 -22.83 2.62 -2.80
CA MET A 539 -21.46 2.10 -2.72
C MET A 539 -21.47 0.75 -2.04
N VAL A 540 -20.77 -0.22 -2.61
CA VAL A 540 -20.49 -1.51 -1.98
C VAL A 540 -18.99 -1.55 -1.70
N SER A 541 -18.62 -1.62 -0.43
CA SER A 541 -17.23 -1.45 -0.01
C SER A 541 -16.69 -2.66 0.74
N THR A 542 -15.41 -2.95 0.47
CA THR A 542 -14.57 -3.85 1.25
C THR A 542 -13.38 -3.07 1.84
N PRO A 543 -12.73 -3.57 2.91
CA PRO A 543 -11.54 -2.95 3.48
C PRO A 543 -10.35 -2.95 2.51
N GLY A 544 -9.84 -1.76 2.20
CA GLY A 544 -8.72 -1.54 1.31
C GLY A 544 -7.65 -0.64 1.91
N GLU A 545 -6.59 -0.43 1.14
CA GLU A 545 -5.45 0.40 1.51
C GLU A 545 -5.80 1.87 1.64
N GLY A 546 -5.09 2.54 2.53
CA GLY A 546 -5.10 3.99 2.74
C GLY A 546 -4.45 4.78 1.60
N LEU A 547 -3.90 5.94 1.96
CA LEU A 547 -3.25 6.88 1.08
C LEU A 547 -2.05 6.18 0.47
N SER A 548 -2.08 6.05 -0.86
CA SER A 548 -1.02 5.38 -1.58
C SER A 548 -0.58 6.21 -2.78
N ARG A 549 0.71 6.13 -3.07
CA ARG A 549 1.27 6.63 -4.30
C ARG A 549 1.22 5.49 -5.31
N LEU A 550 0.52 5.69 -6.41
CA LEU A 550 0.50 4.73 -7.52
C LEU A 550 1.68 5.06 -8.43
N ASP A 551 2.89 4.73 -7.97
CA ASP A 551 4.13 4.88 -8.73
C ASP A 551 4.54 3.55 -9.36
N LEU A 552 4.52 3.49 -10.68
CA LEU A 552 4.74 2.25 -11.43
C LEU A 552 6.12 1.60 -11.14
N GLU A 553 7.12 2.36 -10.67
CA GLU A 553 8.42 1.81 -10.24
C GLU A 553 8.35 1.18 -8.84
N ILE A 554 7.73 1.87 -7.88
CA ILE A 554 7.50 1.36 -6.51
C ILE A 554 6.63 0.10 -6.58
N ILE A 555 5.64 0.12 -7.47
CA ILE A 555 4.72 -0.96 -7.72
C ILE A 555 5.43 -2.22 -8.19
N TRP A 556 6.45 -2.12 -9.03
CA TRP A 556 7.22 -3.29 -9.44
C TRP A 556 8.02 -3.90 -8.29
N ARG A 557 8.60 -3.05 -7.44
CA ARG A 557 9.28 -3.49 -6.21
C ARG A 557 8.30 -4.14 -5.24
N GLU A 558 7.17 -3.51 -4.97
CA GLU A 558 6.11 -4.03 -4.09
C GLU A 558 5.43 -5.27 -4.67
N VAL A 559 5.22 -5.35 -5.97
CA VAL A 559 4.70 -6.53 -6.67
C VAL A 559 5.69 -7.69 -6.51
N ILE A 560 7.00 -7.45 -6.62
CA ILE A 560 8.01 -8.47 -6.34
C ILE A 560 8.05 -8.83 -4.85
N GLU A 561 8.00 -7.87 -3.93
CA GLU A 561 7.93 -8.12 -2.48
C GLU A 561 6.65 -8.89 -2.08
N TRP A 562 5.52 -8.58 -2.71
CA TRP A 562 4.24 -9.25 -2.55
C TRP A 562 4.25 -10.64 -3.19
N PHE A 563 4.83 -10.80 -4.37
CA PHE A 563 5.12 -12.12 -4.94
C PHE A 563 5.99 -12.94 -4.01
N ASN A 564 6.91 -12.30 -3.29
CA ASN A 564 7.79 -12.93 -2.32
C ASN A 564 7.09 -13.21 -0.97
N SER A 565 5.92 -12.62 -0.71
CA SER A 565 5.14 -12.80 0.52
C SER A 565 4.49 -14.19 0.59
N THR A 566 4.22 -14.68 1.80
CA THR A 566 3.57 -15.97 2.04
C THR A 566 2.05 -15.84 1.89
N GLY A 567 1.42 -16.59 0.97
CA GLY A 567 -0.04 -16.59 0.81
C GLY A 567 -0.52 -17.26 -0.48
N GLN A 568 -1.81 -17.61 -0.54
CA GLN A 568 -2.42 -18.24 -1.73
C GLN A 568 -2.45 -17.31 -2.95
N GLU A 569 -2.76 -16.02 -2.77
CA GLU A 569 -2.75 -15.04 -3.87
C GLU A 569 -1.33 -14.84 -4.43
N ALA A 570 -0.31 -14.77 -3.57
CA ALA A 570 1.08 -14.69 -3.99
C ALA A 570 1.50 -15.93 -4.81
N ALA A 571 1.06 -17.13 -4.43
CA ALA A 571 1.34 -18.35 -5.19
C ALA A 571 0.68 -18.34 -6.59
N HIS A 572 -0.55 -17.84 -6.71
CA HIS A 572 -1.27 -17.75 -7.99
C HIS A 572 -0.57 -16.80 -8.97
N ASN A 573 -0.20 -15.61 -8.50
CA ASN A 573 0.33 -14.58 -9.39
C ASN A 573 1.84 -14.76 -9.68
N ARG A 574 2.59 -15.58 -8.92
CA ARG A 574 3.99 -15.94 -9.22
C ARG A 574 4.19 -16.56 -10.61
N MET A 575 3.21 -17.30 -11.15
CA MET A 575 3.30 -17.80 -12.53
C MET A 575 3.22 -16.69 -13.58
N GLN A 576 2.62 -15.55 -13.23
CA GLN A 576 2.47 -14.42 -14.14
C GLN A 576 3.79 -13.65 -14.28
N ILE A 577 4.65 -13.58 -13.25
CA ILE A 577 5.87 -12.76 -13.31
C ILE A 577 6.82 -13.17 -14.45
N ALA A 578 6.97 -14.46 -14.68
CA ALA A 578 7.77 -15.00 -15.78
C ALA A 578 7.25 -14.48 -17.13
N SER A 579 5.93 -14.52 -17.33
CA SER A 579 5.24 -14.01 -18.51
C SER A 579 5.35 -12.48 -18.64
N ILE A 580 5.31 -11.74 -17.52
CA ILE A 580 5.54 -10.28 -17.56
C ILE A 580 6.98 -10.01 -18.01
N LEU A 581 7.99 -10.64 -17.40
CA LEU A 581 9.40 -10.45 -17.77
C LEU A 581 9.67 -10.84 -19.22
N ASP A 582 8.96 -11.82 -19.76
CA ASP A 582 9.06 -12.13 -21.19
C ASP A 582 8.51 -11.00 -22.07
N SER A 583 7.38 -10.40 -21.68
CA SER A 583 6.74 -9.27 -22.39
C SER A 583 7.48 -7.93 -22.24
N VAL A 584 8.34 -7.77 -21.23
CA VAL A 584 9.12 -6.54 -21.04
C VAL A 584 10.16 -6.42 -22.15
N ALA A 585 10.11 -5.36 -22.97
CA ALA A 585 11.06 -5.15 -24.07
C ALA A 585 12.44 -4.62 -23.62
N ALA A 586 12.76 -4.69 -22.32
CA ALA A 586 14.01 -4.16 -21.76
C ALA A 586 15.21 -4.65 -22.55
N SER A 587 15.91 -3.70 -23.18
CA SER A 587 17.15 -3.95 -23.91
C SER A 587 18.30 -4.01 -22.92
N VAL A 588 18.94 -5.16 -22.81
CA VAL A 588 20.24 -5.26 -22.15
C VAL A 588 21.26 -4.66 -23.12
N GLY A 589 21.89 -3.53 -22.78
CA GLY A 589 22.80 -2.84 -23.69
C GLY A 589 23.98 -3.72 -24.09
N SER A 590 24.41 -3.63 -25.35
CA SER A 590 25.56 -4.39 -25.84
C SER A 590 26.82 -3.99 -25.06
N GLY A 591 27.38 -4.93 -24.30
CA GLY A 591 28.60 -4.71 -23.52
C GLY A 591 28.38 -4.26 -22.07
N GLU A 592 27.13 -4.09 -21.63
CA GLU A 592 26.78 -3.75 -20.24
C GLU A 592 26.82 -4.97 -19.29
N VAL A 593 26.88 -6.18 -19.84
CA VAL A 593 26.95 -7.44 -19.10
C VAL A 593 28.24 -8.17 -19.42
N TRP A 594 28.96 -8.64 -18.40
CA TRP A 594 30.10 -9.53 -18.57
C TRP A 594 29.83 -10.89 -17.91
N PRO A 595 29.70 -11.97 -18.71
CA PRO A 595 29.49 -13.29 -18.16
C PRO A 595 30.74 -13.88 -17.51
N VAL A 596 30.55 -14.53 -16.36
CA VAL A 596 31.59 -15.25 -15.61
C VAL A 596 31.07 -16.67 -15.30
N ILE A 597 31.72 -17.67 -15.87
CA ILE A 597 31.40 -19.09 -15.66
C ILE A 597 32.44 -19.66 -14.70
N VAL A 598 32.00 -20.11 -13.54
CA VAL A 598 32.90 -20.65 -12.52
C VAL A 598 32.91 -22.18 -12.56
N ALA A 599 34.09 -22.74 -12.80
CA ALA A 599 34.37 -24.17 -12.95
C ALA A 599 35.61 -24.62 -12.15
N ALA A 600 36.06 -23.83 -11.18
CA ALA A 600 37.30 -24.03 -10.42
C ALA A 600 37.20 -25.05 -9.26
N GLY A 601 36.33 -26.06 -9.37
CA GLY A 601 36.19 -27.07 -8.33
C GLY A 601 37.45 -27.95 -8.18
N LYS A 602 37.67 -28.45 -6.96
CA LYS A 602 38.77 -29.32 -6.50
C LYS A 602 39.08 -30.60 -7.31
N GLY A 603 38.37 -30.89 -8.41
CA GLY A 603 38.63 -32.02 -9.36
C GLY A 603 38.60 -33.46 -8.82
N SER A 604 38.76 -33.65 -7.52
CA SER A 604 39.22 -34.85 -6.82
C SER A 604 38.09 -35.78 -6.37
N ARG A 605 36.85 -35.49 -6.78
CA ARG A 605 35.64 -36.23 -6.33
C ARG A 605 34.91 -37.02 -7.43
N ALA A 606 35.35 -36.99 -8.69
CA ALA A 606 34.63 -37.60 -9.81
C ALA A 606 34.38 -39.11 -9.63
N ARG A 607 35.38 -39.87 -9.17
CA ARG A 607 35.27 -41.34 -8.97
C ARG A 607 34.33 -41.74 -7.84
N ALA A 608 34.23 -40.95 -6.78
CA ALA A 608 33.32 -41.23 -5.65
C ALA A 608 31.85 -40.94 -5.99
N THR A 609 31.60 -40.16 -7.03
CA THR A 609 30.25 -39.74 -7.47
C THR A 609 29.76 -40.49 -8.71
N GLY A 610 30.53 -41.46 -9.21
CA GLY A 610 30.21 -42.25 -10.42
C GLY A 610 30.42 -41.51 -11.74
N LEU A 611 31.04 -40.31 -11.74
CA LEU A 611 31.27 -39.54 -12.96
C LEU A 611 32.63 -39.89 -13.56
N ASP A 612 32.68 -40.09 -14.89
CA ASP A 612 33.91 -40.40 -15.62
C ASP A 612 34.81 -39.18 -15.85
N ALA A 613 34.31 -37.98 -15.59
CA ALA A 613 35.01 -36.71 -15.77
C ALA A 613 34.69 -35.73 -14.63
N PRO A 614 35.50 -34.67 -14.42
CA PRO A 614 35.14 -33.56 -13.52
C PRO A 614 33.75 -32.99 -13.84
N LYS A 615 33.01 -32.53 -12.83
CA LYS A 615 31.60 -32.12 -12.96
C LYS A 615 31.31 -31.14 -14.12
N PRO A 616 32.12 -30.09 -14.38
CA PRO A 616 31.88 -29.18 -15.51
C PRO A 616 32.00 -29.85 -16.88
N LEU A 617 32.69 -31.00 -16.95
CA LEU A 617 32.92 -31.79 -18.16
C LEU A 617 32.00 -33.02 -18.26
N ALA A 618 31.11 -33.22 -17.28
CA ALA A 618 30.08 -34.25 -17.38
C ALA A 618 29.21 -34.00 -18.62
N VAL A 619 29.00 -35.04 -19.41
CA VAL A 619 28.25 -34.98 -20.67
C VAL A 619 26.76 -35.11 -20.35
N VAL A 620 25.97 -34.14 -20.81
CA VAL A 620 24.51 -34.09 -20.64
C VAL A 620 23.90 -33.95 -22.03
N ALA A 621 23.15 -34.96 -22.46
CA ALA A 621 22.57 -35.04 -23.81
C ALA A 621 23.63 -34.83 -24.90
N GLY A 622 24.78 -35.48 -24.76
CA GLY A 622 25.88 -35.45 -25.73
C GLY A 622 26.77 -34.20 -25.70
N VAL A 623 26.52 -33.24 -24.79
CA VAL A 623 27.27 -31.98 -24.72
C VAL A 623 27.89 -31.82 -23.31
N PRO A 624 29.17 -31.42 -23.17
CA PRO A 624 29.74 -31.08 -21.86
C PRO A 624 28.93 -29.99 -21.15
N SER A 625 28.68 -30.16 -19.86
CA SER A 625 27.88 -29.25 -19.04
C SER A 625 28.30 -27.78 -19.20
N ILE A 626 29.60 -27.50 -19.12
CA ILE A 626 30.14 -26.14 -19.26
C ILE A 626 29.86 -25.50 -20.63
N LEU A 627 29.89 -26.30 -21.71
CA LEU A 627 29.59 -25.83 -23.05
C LEU A 627 28.10 -25.52 -23.20
N ARG A 628 27.22 -26.30 -22.56
CA ARG A 628 25.78 -26.03 -22.52
C ARG A 628 25.48 -24.73 -21.75
N VAL A 629 26.14 -24.52 -20.60
CA VAL A 629 26.05 -23.27 -19.84
C VAL A 629 26.49 -22.07 -20.69
N LEU A 630 27.63 -22.17 -21.37
CA LEU A 630 28.13 -21.11 -22.24
C LEU A 630 27.13 -20.77 -23.36
N ARG A 631 26.52 -21.78 -23.99
CA ARG A 631 25.51 -21.59 -25.04
C ARG A 631 24.27 -20.87 -24.50
N SER A 632 23.75 -21.25 -23.34
CA SER A 632 22.61 -20.55 -22.69
C SER A 632 22.95 -19.09 -22.38
N VAL A 633 24.14 -18.84 -21.83
CA VAL A 633 24.64 -17.49 -21.52
C VAL A 633 24.73 -16.63 -22.78
N ARG A 634 25.31 -17.16 -23.86
CA ARG A 634 25.45 -16.42 -25.12
C ARG A 634 24.12 -16.10 -25.77
N ALA A 635 23.20 -17.07 -25.79
CA ALA A 635 21.85 -16.86 -26.29
C ALA A 635 21.11 -15.77 -25.49
N ALA A 636 21.30 -15.71 -24.17
CA ALA A 636 20.67 -14.68 -23.33
C ALA A 636 21.30 -13.28 -23.46
N THR A 637 22.61 -13.22 -23.74
CA THR A 637 23.39 -11.97 -23.77
C THR A 637 23.66 -11.47 -25.19
N ASN A 638 23.08 -12.12 -26.20
CA ASN A 638 23.38 -11.95 -27.62
C ASN A 638 24.89 -11.99 -27.92
N ASN A 639 25.63 -12.81 -27.18
CA ASN A 639 27.08 -12.95 -27.27
C ASN A 639 27.82 -11.60 -27.21
N SER A 640 27.34 -10.67 -26.39
CA SER A 640 27.86 -9.30 -26.33
C SER A 640 29.31 -9.18 -25.85
N ARG A 641 29.84 -10.19 -25.13
CA ARG A 641 31.22 -10.22 -24.64
C ARG A 641 31.73 -11.65 -24.42
N ALA A 642 33.02 -11.86 -24.64
CA ALA A 642 33.70 -13.12 -24.31
C ALA A 642 33.57 -13.43 -22.81
N ALA A 643 33.06 -14.62 -22.49
CA ALA A 643 32.83 -15.04 -21.11
C ALA A 643 34.17 -15.29 -20.39
N VAL A 644 34.26 -14.88 -19.12
CA VAL A 644 35.38 -15.24 -18.25
C VAL A 644 35.11 -16.63 -17.68
N VAL A 645 35.95 -17.60 -18.00
CA VAL A 645 35.83 -18.98 -17.52
C VAL A 645 36.90 -19.21 -16.45
N ILE A 646 36.45 -19.40 -15.21
CA ILE A 646 37.33 -19.59 -14.07
C ILE A 646 37.53 -21.09 -13.84
N VAL A 647 38.78 -21.55 -13.88
CA VAL A 647 39.15 -22.97 -13.79
C VAL A 647 40.19 -23.20 -12.69
N SER A 648 40.31 -24.45 -12.23
CA SER A 648 41.41 -24.90 -11.39
C SER A 648 42.48 -25.57 -12.27
N PRO A 649 43.75 -25.70 -11.81
CA PRO A 649 44.81 -26.38 -12.57
C PRO A 649 44.40 -27.80 -13.04
N GLU A 650 43.57 -28.48 -12.25
CA GLU A 650 43.10 -29.84 -12.54
C GLU A 650 42.03 -29.88 -13.63
N THR A 651 41.14 -28.88 -13.66
CA THR A 651 40.02 -28.82 -14.62
C THR A 651 40.39 -28.10 -15.91
N GLU A 652 41.39 -27.22 -15.86
CA GLU A 652 41.82 -26.35 -16.96
C GLU A 652 42.08 -27.12 -18.27
N PRO A 653 42.87 -28.21 -18.32
CA PRO A 653 43.17 -28.87 -19.59
C PRO A 653 41.92 -29.45 -20.26
N GLY A 654 40.99 -29.99 -19.48
CA GLY A 654 39.74 -30.55 -19.98
C GLY A 654 38.77 -29.47 -20.46
N VAL A 655 38.62 -28.39 -19.69
CA VAL A 655 37.73 -27.27 -20.04
C VAL A 655 38.24 -26.51 -21.27
N ARG A 656 39.56 -26.25 -21.36
CA ARG A 656 40.15 -25.63 -22.56
C ARG A 656 39.90 -26.43 -23.82
N ARG A 657 39.97 -27.77 -23.75
CA ARG A 657 39.61 -28.64 -24.88
C ARG A 657 38.13 -28.60 -25.21
N ALA A 658 37.26 -28.61 -24.20
CA ALA A 658 35.81 -28.57 -24.40
C ALA A 658 35.32 -27.24 -24.99
N LEU A 659 36.07 -26.16 -24.80
CA LEU A 659 35.76 -24.80 -25.26
C LEU A 659 36.76 -24.29 -26.31
N ALA A 660 37.48 -25.18 -27.01
CA ALA A 660 38.57 -24.80 -27.91
C ALA A 660 38.10 -23.91 -29.08
N ASP A 661 36.87 -24.13 -29.54
CA ASP A 661 36.26 -23.39 -30.66
C ASP A 661 35.42 -22.19 -30.19
N GLU A 662 35.52 -21.84 -28.90
CA GLU A 662 34.65 -20.85 -28.27
C GLU A 662 35.44 -19.58 -27.87
N ASP A 663 34.91 -18.40 -28.17
CA ASP A 663 35.46 -17.12 -27.68
C ASP A 663 35.23 -16.93 -26.16
N VAL A 664 36.25 -17.27 -25.37
CA VAL A 664 36.27 -17.18 -23.91
C VAL A 664 37.63 -16.73 -23.37
N VAL A 665 37.63 -16.10 -22.20
CA VAL A 665 38.84 -15.70 -21.48
C VAL A 665 39.02 -16.60 -20.26
N PHE A 666 40.18 -17.24 -20.13
CA PHE A 666 40.46 -18.11 -18.99
C PHE A 666 41.11 -17.36 -17.83
N VAL A 667 40.62 -17.64 -16.62
CA VAL A 667 41.22 -17.23 -15.34
C VAL A 667 41.46 -18.51 -14.54
N VAL A 668 42.66 -18.65 -13.99
CA VAL A 668 43.02 -19.83 -13.18
C VAL A 668 42.98 -19.44 -11.71
N GLN A 669 42.21 -20.17 -10.91
CA GLN A 669 42.31 -20.16 -9.46
C GLN A 669 43.42 -21.16 -9.07
N PRO A 670 44.57 -20.72 -8.53
CA PRO A 670 45.71 -21.61 -8.28
C PRO A 670 45.37 -22.73 -7.30
N GLU A 671 44.70 -22.36 -6.21
CA GLU A 671 44.28 -23.28 -5.17
C GLU A 671 42.77 -23.17 -4.96
N PRO A 672 42.03 -24.29 -4.86
CA PRO A 672 40.59 -24.26 -4.78
C PRO A 672 40.10 -23.87 -3.38
N MET A 673 40.10 -22.56 -3.12
CA MET A 673 39.78 -21.91 -1.85
C MET A 673 38.33 -21.40 -1.78
N GLY A 674 37.42 -22.05 -2.51
CA GLY A 674 36.00 -21.69 -2.57
C GLY A 674 35.62 -20.87 -3.78
N THR A 675 34.31 -20.76 -4.01
CA THR A 675 33.74 -20.08 -5.18
C THR A 675 33.86 -18.56 -5.13
N GLY A 676 33.83 -17.95 -3.94
CA GLY A 676 34.05 -16.51 -3.78
C GLY A 676 35.48 -16.11 -4.13
N ASP A 677 36.45 -16.92 -3.68
CA ASP A 677 37.87 -16.74 -4.02
C ASP A 677 38.12 -16.94 -5.53
N ALA A 678 37.46 -17.94 -6.13
CA ALA A 678 37.55 -18.15 -7.58
C ALA A 678 37.10 -16.91 -8.35
N VAL A 679 35.96 -16.30 -8.00
CA VAL A 679 35.47 -15.07 -8.63
C VAL A 679 36.42 -13.89 -8.40
N LEU A 680 37.03 -13.78 -7.22
CA LEU A 680 38.00 -12.72 -6.91
C LEU A 680 39.21 -12.73 -7.86
N HIS A 681 39.65 -13.89 -8.35
CA HIS A 681 40.73 -14.00 -9.33
C HIS A 681 40.39 -13.37 -10.70
N ALA A 682 39.11 -13.12 -11.00
CA ALA A 682 38.70 -12.38 -12.20
C ALA A 682 38.88 -10.86 -12.05
N TYR A 683 39.20 -10.34 -10.86
CA TYR A 683 39.30 -8.91 -10.57
C TYR A 683 40.23 -8.18 -11.54
N GLU A 684 41.46 -8.65 -11.74
CA GLU A 684 42.42 -7.96 -12.62
C GLU A 684 41.93 -7.82 -14.07
N ARG A 685 41.07 -8.73 -14.54
CA ARG A 685 40.47 -8.69 -15.87
C ARG A 685 39.26 -7.76 -15.96
N MET A 686 38.55 -7.59 -14.84
CA MET A 686 37.27 -6.91 -14.78
C MET A 686 37.29 -5.59 -13.99
N LYS A 687 38.43 -5.18 -13.41
CA LYS A 687 38.54 -3.98 -12.57
C LYS A 687 38.10 -2.67 -13.24
N ASP A 688 38.32 -2.56 -14.54
CA ASP A 688 37.96 -1.39 -15.35
C ASP A 688 36.54 -1.49 -15.92
N PHE A 689 35.86 -2.62 -15.72
CA PHE A 689 34.48 -2.80 -16.16
C PHE A 689 33.51 -2.09 -15.21
N ARG A 690 32.59 -1.34 -15.80
CA ARG A 690 31.45 -0.71 -15.12
C ARG A 690 30.20 -1.26 -15.79
N GLY A 691 29.44 -2.06 -15.05
CA GLY A 691 28.30 -2.82 -15.59
C GLY A 691 28.00 -4.05 -14.74
N ARG A 692 27.19 -4.95 -15.28
CA ARG A 692 26.68 -6.13 -14.58
C ARG A 692 27.54 -7.37 -14.83
N ALA A 693 27.94 -8.05 -13.76
CA ALA A 693 28.57 -9.37 -13.84
C ALA A 693 27.49 -10.46 -13.74
N LEU A 694 27.34 -11.29 -14.79
CA LEU A 694 26.48 -12.47 -14.78
C LEU A 694 27.32 -13.67 -14.33
N ILE A 695 27.18 -14.06 -13.06
CA ILE A 695 27.92 -15.19 -12.48
C ILE A 695 27.07 -16.45 -12.59
N ILE A 696 27.61 -17.53 -13.15
CA ILE A 696 26.92 -18.82 -13.27
C ILE A 696 27.87 -20.00 -13.02
N TRP A 697 27.37 -21.04 -12.34
CA TRP A 697 28.15 -22.26 -12.15
C TRP A 697 28.24 -23.07 -13.45
N GLY A 698 29.46 -23.51 -13.81
CA GLY A 698 29.70 -24.39 -14.97
C GLY A 698 29.11 -25.80 -14.85
N THR A 699 28.38 -26.08 -13.75
CA THR A 699 27.71 -27.35 -13.47
C THR A 699 26.19 -27.23 -13.49
N GLN A 700 25.62 -26.15 -14.03
CA GLN A 700 24.18 -25.89 -14.12
C GLN A 700 23.67 -25.99 -15.57
N PRO A 701 23.68 -27.17 -16.19
CA PRO A 701 23.37 -27.35 -17.62
C PRO A 701 21.90 -27.13 -17.96
N ALA A 702 21.01 -27.14 -16.96
CA ALA A 702 19.57 -27.05 -17.13
C ALA A 702 19.04 -25.62 -17.16
N ILE A 703 19.87 -24.61 -16.85
CA ILE A 703 19.46 -23.20 -16.88
C ILE A 703 19.32 -22.72 -18.34
N HIS A 704 18.15 -22.18 -18.67
CA HIS A 704 17.86 -21.69 -20.02
C HIS A 704 18.29 -20.25 -20.26
N ALA A 705 18.51 -19.94 -21.55
CA ALA A 705 18.76 -18.59 -22.01
C ALA A 705 17.63 -17.62 -21.63
N ARG A 706 16.36 -18.06 -21.74
CA ARG A 706 15.18 -17.27 -21.35
C ARG A 706 15.20 -16.91 -19.86
N THR A 707 15.57 -17.85 -19.00
CA THR A 707 15.67 -17.64 -17.55
C THR A 707 16.79 -16.66 -17.19
N ILE A 708 17.94 -16.76 -17.87
CA ILE A 708 19.03 -15.78 -17.75
C ILE A 708 18.58 -14.40 -18.23
N LEU A 709 17.90 -14.32 -19.38
CA LEU A 709 17.40 -13.07 -19.94
C LEU A 709 16.42 -12.38 -18.99
N ARG A 710 15.50 -13.12 -18.37
CA ARG A 710 14.59 -12.59 -17.33
C ARG A 710 15.35 -11.97 -16.16
N ALA A 711 16.43 -12.62 -15.69
CA ALA A 711 17.28 -12.07 -14.62
C ALA A 711 18.00 -10.78 -15.05
N LEU A 712 18.45 -10.70 -16.30
CA LEU A 712 19.08 -9.50 -16.84
C LEU A 712 18.06 -8.36 -17.02
N LYS A 713 16.83 -8.67 -17.46
CA LYS A 713 15.74 -7.69 -17.52
C LYS A 713 15.40 -7.15 -16.12
N LEU A 714 15.36 -8.02 -15.10
CA LEU A 714 15.22 -7.58 -13.71
C LEU A 714 16.38 -6.66 -13.29
N ALA A 715 17.63 -7.01 -13.59
CA ALA A 715 18.79 -6.18 -13.25
C ALA A 715 18.80 -4.80 -13.95
N ALA A 716 18.15 -4.70 -15.12
CA ALA A 716 17.97 -3.46 -15.85
C ALA A 716 16.79 -2.62 -15.32
N LEU A 717 15.70 -3.27 -14.90
CA LEU A 717 14.54 -2.61 -14.30
C LEU A 717 14.84 -2.07 -12.89
N PHE A 718 15.69 -2.77 -12.15
CA PHE A 718 16.04 -2.48 -10.77
C PHE A 718 17.53 -2.19 -10.66
N ASP A 719 17.96 -1.12 -11.34
CA ASP A 719 19.37 -0.79 -11.46
C ASP A 719 20.02 -0.36 -10.13
N GLU A 720 19.20 0.05 -9.17
CA GLU A 720 19.58 0.43 -7.82
C GLU A 720 20.07 -0.75 -6.96
N TYR A 721 19.68 -1.99 -7.27
CA TYR A 721 20.11 -3.16 -6.49
C TYR A 721 21.53 -3.61 -6.88
N GLU A 722 22.33 -3.93 -5.86
CA GLU A 722 23.70 -4.40 -6.03
C GLU A 722 23.75 -5.86 -6.50
N MET A 723 22.73 -6.66 -6.13
CA MET A 723 22.66 -8.09 -6.45
C MET A 723 21.22 -8.54 -6.78
N ILE A 724 21.05 -9.18 -7.92
CA ILE A 724 19.84 -9.90 -8.32
C ILE A 724 20.08 -11.41 -8.12
N VAL A 725 19.16 -12.06 -7.41
CA VAL A 725 19.19 -13.48 -7.09
C VAL A 725 17.94 -14.17 -7.67
N PRO A 726 18.05 -14.80 -8.84
CA PRO A 726 17.00 -15.66 -9.37
C PRO A 726 16.81 -16.90 -8.48
N THR A 727 15.61 -17.06 -7.94
CA THR A 727 15.29 -18.12 -6.98
C THR A 727 14.18 -19.03 -7.49
N ALA A 728 14.03 -20.18 -6.82
CA ALA A 728 12.95 -21.14 -7.01
C ALA A 728 12.41 -21.56 -5.65
N LEU A 729 11.12 -21.87 -5.56
CA LEU A 729 10.56 -22.52 -4.38
C LEU A 729 10.69 -24.03 -4.51
N LYS A 730 11.12 -24.69 -3.44
CA LYS A 730 11.19 -26.15 -3.42
C LYS A 730 10.98 -26.73 -2.03
N GLU A 731 10.58 -28.00 -2.02
CA GLU A 731 10.69 -28.82 -0.82
C GLU A 731 12.16 -28.97 -0.44
N ARG A 732 12.45 -28.81 0.86
CA ARG A 732 13.78 -28.96 1.46
C ARG A 732 14.87 -28.16 0.73
N PRO A 733 14.81 -26.82 0.76
CA PRO A 733 15.78 -25.97 0.07
C PRO A 733 17.21 -26.20 0.58
N TYR A 734 18.15 -26.34 -0.36
CA TYR A 734 19.58 -26.57 -0.08
C TYR A 734 20.27 -25.34 0.54
N ALA A 735 19.93 -24.14 0.06
CA ALA A 735 20.48 -22.88 0.58
C ALA A 735 19.34 -21.85 0.64
N PRO A 736 18.53 -21.85 1.71
CA PRO A 736 17.35 -21.03 1.79
C PRO A 736 17.71 -19.55 1.91
N VAL A 737 17.05 -18.73 1.09
CA VAL A 737 17.01 -17.27 1.24
C VAL A 737 16.08 -16.95 2.41
N VAL A 738 16.52 -16.07 3.30
CA VAL A 738 15.78 -15.63 4.49
C VAL A 738 15.25 -14.22 4.23
N ARG A 739 13.99 -14.00 4.61
CA ARG A 739 13.32 -12.71 4.47
C ARG A 739 12.89 -12.15 5.82
N ASP A 740 12.80 -10.82 5.93
CA ASP A 740 12.21 -10.14 7.08
C ASP A 740 10.67 -10.08 6.98
N THR A 741 10.01 -9.46 7.95
CA THR A 741 8.54 -9.32 7.98
C THR A 741 7.99 -8.44 6.87
N ALA A 742 8.83 -7.62 6.24
CA ALA A 742 8.48 -6.82 5.07
C ALA A 742 8.76 -7.55 3.74
N GLY A 743 9.19 -8.82 3.80
CA GLY A 743 9.49 -9.62 2.61
C GLY A 743 10.85 -9.34 1.96
N ARG A 744 11.69 -8.50 2.58
CA ARG A 744 13.03 -8.14 2.06
C ARG A 744 14.04 -9.22 2.41
N VAL A 745 15.06 -9.40 1.56
CA VAL A 745 16.12 -10.39 1.81
C VAL A 745 16.96 -9.96 3.01
N SER A 746 16.83 -10.68 4.12
CA SER A 746 17.58 -10.45 5.35
C SER A 746 18.83 -11.33 5.47
N GLY A 747 18.96 -12.33 4.60
CA GLY A 747 20.17 -13.14 4.47
C GLY A 747 19.96 -14.44 3.71
N ALA A 748 20.94 -15.33 3.78
CA ALA A 748 20.90 -16.70 3.28
C ALA A 748 21.62 -17.66 4.24
N ARG A 749 21.13 -18.89 4.37
CA ARG A 749 21.69 -19.92 5.27
C ARG A 749 22.42 -21.02 4.49
N GLU A 750 23.49 -21.57 5.07
CA GLU A 750 24.15 -22.78 4.57
C GLU A 750 23.68 -24.02 5.34
N THR A 751 22.74 -24.79 4.76
CA THR A 751 22.16 -25.94 5.47
C THR A 751 23.14 -27.12 5.66
N HIS A 752 24.28 -27.14 4.98
CA HIS A 752 25.24 -28.25 5.00
C HIS A 752 26.44 -28.05 5.93
N THR A 753 26.68 -26.84 6.39
CA THR A 753 27.87 -26.44 7.17
C THR A 753 27.49 -25.95 8.57
N ASP A 754 26.25 -25.47 8.77
CA ASP A 754 25.84 -24.81 10.01
C ASP A 754 24.94 -25.65 10.95
N ASN A 755 24.70 -26.94 10.68
CA ASN A 755 23.78 -27.80 11.47
C ASN A 755 22.35 -27.21 11.67
N ALA A 756 21.96 -26.22 10.86
CA ALA A 756 20.65 -25.57 10.94
C ALA A 756 19.57 -26.46 10.30
N PRO A 757 18.35 -26.56 10.88
CA PRO A 757 17.26 -27.32 10.27
C PRO A 757 16.88 -26.69 8.92
N ALA A 758 16.93 -27.49 7.85
CA ALA A 758 16.38 -27.10 6.56
C ALA A 758 14.85 -27.03 6.69
N PRO A 759 14.19 -25.96 6.24
CA PRO A 759 12.74 -25.90 6.26
C PRO A 759 12.15 -26.97 5.33
N ASP A 760 10.95 -27.46 5.61
CA ASP A 760 10.30 -28.45 4.75
C ASP A 760 9.99 -27.90 3.36
N PHE A 761 9.75 -26.59 3.27
CA PHE A 761 9.52 -25.85 2.03
C PHE A 761 10.14 -24.46 2.12
N GLY A 762 10.75 -23.96 1.05
CA GLY A 762 11.26 -22.59 1.03
C GLY A 762 11.95 -22.19 -0.27
N GLU A 763 12.49 -20.97 -0.27
CA GLU A 763 13.10 -20.33 -1.44
C GLU A 763 14.60 -20.62 -1.52
N THR A 764 15.08 -21.13 -2.65
CA THR A 764 16.50 -21.44 -2.91
C THR A 764 17.02 -20.60 -4.05
N ASN A 765 18.31 -20.25 -4.03
CA ASN A 765 18.98 -19.77 -5.23
C ASN A 765 19.23 -20.94 -6.23
N ASN A 766 19.32 -20.61 -7.53
CA ASN A 766 19.49 -21.58 -8.62
C ASN A 766 20.91 -21.65 -9.19
N GLY A 767 21.89 -21.02 -8.53
CA GLY A 767 23.29 -21.11 -8.94
C GLY A 767 23.70 -20.20 -10.10
N PHE A 768 22.94 -19.13 -10.35
CA PHE A 768 23.37 -18.01 -11.16
C PHE A 768 22.86 -16.69 -10.57
N PHE A 769 23.57 -15.60 -10.83
CA PHE A 769 23.40 -14.32 -10.14
C PHE A 769 23.78 -13.17 -11.08
N VAL A 770 23.17 -12.00 -10.91
CA VAL A 770 23.57 -10.77 -11.63
C VAL A 770 23.96 -9.73 -10.59
N LEU A 771 25.19 -9.21 -10.67
CA LEU A 771 25.71 -8.26 -9.68
C LEU A 771 26.24 -7.00 -10.35
N ASP A 772 26.17 -5.85 -9.67
CA ASP A 772 27.04 -4.74 -10.05
C ASP A 772 28.51 -5.16 -9.88
N SER A 773 29.31 -4.99 -10.94
CA SER A 773 30.68 -5.49 -10.95
C SER A 773 31.56 -4.80 -9.90
N GLN A 774 31.37 -3.51 -9.64
CA GLN A 774 32.19 -2.77 -8.68
C GLN A 774 31.80 -3.13 -7.25
N ALA A 775 30.49 -3.19 -6.96
CA ALA A 775 29.96 -3.62 -5.67
C ALA A 775 30.41 -5.05 -5.34
N MET A 776 30.35 -5.97 -6.31
CA MET A 776 30.78 -7.35 -6.15
C MET A 776 32.26 -7.46 -5.75
N PHE A 777 33.17 -6.82 -6.49
CA PHE A 777 34.60 -6.89 -6.18
C PHE A 777 34.96 -6.14 -4.89
N GLY A 778 34.28 -5.04 -4.58
CA GLY A 778 34.41 -4.35 -3.30
C GLY A 778 34.02 -5.25 -2.13
N ALA A 779 32.89 -5.95 -2.23
CA ALA A 779 32.43 -6.90 -1.23
C ALA A 779 33.39 -8.09 -1.07
N LEU A 780 33.82 -8.72 -2.17
CA LEU A 780 34.75 -9.85 -2.15
C LEU A 780 36.12 -9.47 -1.57
N THR A 781 36.66 -8.30 -1.93
CA THR A 781 37.92 -7.80 -1.37
C THR A 781 37.80 -7.57 0.13
N GLY A 782 36.70 -6.95 0.57
CA GLY A 782 36.44 -6.73 2.00
C GLY A 782 36.20 -8.03 2.78
N LEU A 783 35.60 -9.06 2.16
CA LEU A 783 35.48 -10.40 2.76
C LEU A 783 36.83 -11.10 2.83
N HIS A 784 37.64 -11.02 1.77
CA HIS A 784 38.99 -11.59 1.75
C HIS A 784 39.86 -10.98 2.85
N GLN A 785 39.94 -9.67 2.95
CA GLN A 785 40.72 -8.99 4.00
C GLN A 785 40.26 -9.36 5.42
N ARG A 786 38.97 -9.63 5.62
CA ARG A 786 38.42 -9.99 6.93
C ARG A 786 38.70 -11.44 7.33
N HIS A 787 38.68 -12.36 6.36
CA HIS A 787 38.71 -13.79 6.65
C HIS A 787 40.00 -14.48 6.23
N TRP A 788 40.88 -13.86 5.45
CA TRP A 788 42.11 -14.49 4.99
C TRP A 788 43.15 -14.58 6.11
N ILE A 789 43.67 -15.78 6.36
CA ILE A 789 44.76 -16.04 7.30
C ILE A 789 46.04 -16.25 6.50
N GLU A 790 46.87 -15.21 6.39
CA GLU A 790 48.11 -15.24 5.61
C GLU A 790 49.06 -16.37 6.03
N SER A 791 49.20 -16.61 7.34
CA SER A 791 50.11 -17.65 7.86
C SER A 791 49.67 -19.08 7.54
N ALA A 792 48.38 -19.29 7.31
CA ALA A 792 47.79 -20.60 7.07
C ALA A 792 47.33 -20.79 5.62
N GLN A 793 47.42 -19.74 4.79
CA GLN A 793 46.97 -19.70 3.39
C GLN A 793 45.55 -20.27 3.22
N ARG A 794 44.63 -19.85 4.09
CA ARG A 794 43.23 -20.30 4.12
C ARG A 794 42.31 -19.25 4.71
N TYR A 795 41.01 -19.39 4.46
CA TYR A 795 40.00 -18.55 5.09
C TYR A 795 39.64 -19.04 6.51
N ASP A 796 39.41 -18.10 7.42
CA ASP A 796 38.88 -18.30 8.77
C ASP A 796 37.36 -18.57 8.72
N ARG A 797 37.01 -19.67 8.06
CA ARG A 797 35.65 -20.15 7.84
C ARG A 797 35.60 -21.68 7.95
N PRO A 798 34.42 -22.27 8.23
CA PRO A 798 34.22 -23.71 8.12
C PRO A 798 34.66 -24.22 6.75
N GLY A 799 35.52 -25.24 6.72
CA GLY A 799 36.08 -25.79 5.47
C GLY A 799 37.28 -25.03 4.89
N GLY A 800 37.62 -23.84 5.42
CA GLY A 800 38.79 -23.06 4.97
C GLY A 800 38.61 -22.31 3.65
N GLU A 801 37.37 -22.19 3.17
CA GLU A 801 36.99 -21.68 1.84
C GLU A 801 36.15 -20.39 1.97
N LEU A 802 36.21 -19.52 0.96
CA LEU A 802 35.33 -18.34 0.84
C LEU A 802 34.07 -18.70 0.05
N GLY A 803 32.93 -18.72 0.75
CA GLY A 803 31.63 -19.07 0.18
C GLY A 803 31.06 -18.04 -0.80
N PHE A 804 30.36 -18.51 -1.81
CA PHE A 804 29.57 -17.71 -2.76
C PHE A 804 28.37 -18.56 -3.23
N PRO A 805 27.14 -18.02 -3.30
CA PRO A 805 26.75 -16.60 -3.19
C PRO A 805 26.40 -16.12 -1.78
N ASN A 806 26.23 -17.04 -0.81
CA ASN A 806 25.55 -16.73 0.45
C ASN A 806 26.23 -15.62 1.26
N GLU A 807 27.56 -15.56 1.26
CA GLU A 807 28.31 -14.48 1.90
C GLU A 807 28.01 -13.10 1.31
N LEU A 808 27.85 -13.01 -0.01
CA LEU A 808 27.50 -11.75 -0.67
C LEU A 808 26.04 -11.38 -0.40
N ILE A 809 25.13 -12.36 -0.40
CA ILE A 809 23.74 -12.12 0.00
C ILE A 809 23.71 -11.55 1.43
N ASN A 810 24.42 -12.15 2.38
CA ASN A 810 24.50 -11.69 3.76
C ASN A 810 25.19 -10.31 3.87
N TYR A 811 26.21 -10.05 3.06
CA TYR A 811 26.92 -8.77 3.04
C TYR A 811 26.03 -7.62 2.55
N PHE A 812 25.23 -7.86 1.51
CA PHE A 812 24.35 -6.86 0.92
C PHE A 812 22.97 -6.78 1.59
N ALA A 813 22.52 -7.81 2.32
CA ALA A 813 21.22 -7.81 3.01
C ALA A 813 21.06 -6.66 4.03
N GLY A 814 22.16 -6.11 4.55
CA GLY A 814 22.14 -4.94 5.45
C GLY A 814 22.08 -3.58 4.74
N ARG A 815 21.95 -3.54 3.41
CA ARG A 815 21.91 -2.31 2.60
C ARG A 815 20.53 -2.13 1.98
N GLU A 816 20.09 -0.87 1.86
CA GLU A 816 18.81 -0.52 1.25
C GLU A 816 19.01 0.48 0.12
N PRO A 817 18.84 0.06 -1.16
CA PRO A 817 18.65 -1.31 -1.66
C PRO A 817 19.97 -2.13 -1.74
N GLY A 818 19.89 -3.44 -1.50
CA GLY A 818 21.05 -4.34 -1.49
C GLY A 818 20.87 -5.61 -2.34
N VAL A 819 19.92 -6.47 -1.97
CA VAL A 819 19.64 -7.75 -2.66
C VAL A 819 18.19 -7.84 -3.12
N LEU A 820 17.97 -8.17 -4.39
CA LEU A 820 16.66 -8.51 -4.94
C LEU A 820 16.61 -10.00 -5.29
N ALA A 821 15.91 -10.81 -4.48
CA ALA A 821 15.64 -12.22 -4.78
C ALA A 821 14.24 -12.40 -5.38
N CYS A 822 14.11 -13.19 -6.45
CA CYS A 822 12.86 -13.32 -7.20
C CYS A 822 12.57 -14.76 -7.68
N PRO A 823 11.44 -15.39 -7.26
CA PRO A 823 11.15 -16.81 -7.46
C PRO A 823 10.45 -17.11 -8.79
N PHE A 824 11.08 -16.74 -9.91
CA PHE A 824 10.54 -16.99 -11.25
C PHE A 824 11.17 -18.19 -11.96
N VAL A 825 12.16 -18.84 -11.34
CA VAL A 825 12.89 -19.95 -11.93
C VAL A 825 12.13 -21.25 -11.70
N GLU A 826 11.97 -22.05 -12.76
CA GLU A 826 11.45 -23.40 -12.66
C GLU A 826 12.40 -24.26 -11.79
N PRO A 827 11.93 -24.92 -10.71
CA PRO A 827 12.80 -25.61 -9.76
C PRO A 827 13.74 -26.64 -10.38
N ARG A 828 13.34 -27.27 -11.51
CA ARG A 828 14.16 -28.23 -12.25
C ARG A 828 15.39 -27.59 -12.93
N GLU A 829 15.36 -26.30 -13.27
CA GLU A 829 16.50 -25.59 -13.89
C GLU A 829 17.69 -25.44 -12.93
N GLY A 830 17.45 -25.36 -11.63
CA GLY A 830 18.51 -25.22 -10.61
C GLY A 830 19.28 -26.52 -10.31
N GLN A 831 18.98 -27.62 -11.01
CA GLN A 831 19.60 -28.93 -10.80
C GLN A 831 21.06 -28.93 -11.28
N GLY A 832 21.99 -28.80 -10.32
CA GLY A 832 23.42 -28.91 -10.59
C GLY A 832 23.91 -30.36 -10.66
N ILE A 833 25.01 -30.59 -11.38
CA ILE A 833 25.62 -31.92 -11.50
C ILE A 833 26.48 -32.26 -10.27
N LYS A 834 26.09 -33.27 -9.50
CA LYS A 834 26.92 -33.86 -8.44
C LYS A 834 27.16 -35.36 -8.65
N THR A 835 26.24 -36.07 -9.29
CA THR A 835 26.21 -37.52 -9.49
C THR A 835 25.72 -37.88 -10.90
N LEU A 836 25.80 -39.17 -11.29
CA LEU A 836 25.17 -39.67 -12.53
C LEU A 836 23.65 -39.51 -12.54
N GLU A 837 22.99 -39.60 -11.39
CA GLU A 837 21.55 -39.42 -11.30
C GLU A 837 21.15 -37.98 -11.65
N ASP A 838 21.96 -36.99 -11.24
CA ASP A 838 21.74 -35.58 -11.60
C ASP A 838 21.85 -35.36 -13.11
N VAL A 839 22.78 -36.07 -13.79
CA VAL A 839 22.90 -36.05 -15.26
C VAL A 839 21.60 -36.55 -15.88
N ALA A 840 21.11 -37.71 -15.47
CA ALA A 840 19.86 -38.28 -15.99
C ALA A 840 18.63 -37.39 -15.70
N ARG A 841 18.60 -36.70 -14.56
CA ARG A 841 17.55 -35.70 -14.25
C ARG A 841 17.62 -34.50 -15.20
N CYS A 842 18.82 -33.95 -15.43
CA CYS A 842 19.01 -32.86 -16.39
C CYS A 842 18.61 -33.28 -17.81
N GLU A 843 19.00 -34.48 -18.25
CA GLU A 843 18.68 -34.99 -19.59
C GLU A 843 17.18 -35.16 -19.80
N ARG A 844 16.46 -35.73 -18.83
CA ARG A 844 15.00 -35.86 -18.88
C ARG A 844 14.33 -34.49 -19.01
N PHE A 845 14.69 -33.56 -18.13
CA PHE A 845 14.12 -32.22 -18.13
C PHE A 845 14.39 -31.48 -19.45
N ILE A 846 15.62 -31.55 -19.98
CA ILE A 846 15.98 -30.95 -21.27
C ILE A 846 15.20 -31.61 -22.43
N SER A 847 14.91 -32.91 -22.34
CA SER A 847 14.13 -33.61 -23.36
C SER A 847 12.65 -33.26 -23.32
N GLU A 848 12.06 -33.18 -22.12
CA GLU A 848 10.65 -32.80 -21.90
C GLU A 848 10.36 -31.43 -22.51
N LEU A 849 11.23 -30.45 -22.27
CA LEU A 849 11.07 -29.11 -22.82
C LEU A 849 11.15 -29.05 -24.35
N ARG A 850 12.06 -29.83 -24.95
CA ARG A 850 12.14 -29.92 -26.42
C ARG A 850 10.86 -30.46 -27.05
N SER A 851 10.11 -31.29 -26.34
CA SER A 851 8.81 -31.79 -26.80
C SER A 851 7.65 -30.83 -26.55
N GLU A 852 7.81 -29.87 -25.63
CA GLU A 852 6.84 -28.79 -25.39
C GLU A 852 7.03 -27.61 -26.36
N GLU A 853 8.26 -27.41 -26.87
CA GLU A 853 8.61 -26.38 -27.85
C GLU A 853 8.41 -26.80 -29.32
N SER A 854 8.20 -28.11 -29.58
CA SER A 854 7.95 -28.70 -30.91
C SER A 854 6.47 -28.92 -31.17
#